data_AF-A0A7S4RTI5-F1
#
_entry.id   AF-A0A7S4RTI5-F1
#
_cell.length_a   1.000
_cell.length_b   1.000
_cell.length_c   1.000
_cell.angle_alpha   90.00
_cell.angle_beta   90.00
_cell.angle_gamma   90.00
#
_symmetry.space_group_name_H-M   'P 1'
#
loop_
_entity.id
_entity.type
_entity.pdbx_description
1 polymer ?
#
loop_
_entity_poly.entity_id
_entity_poly.type
_entity_poly.pdbx_seq_one_letter_code
_entity_poly.pdbx_strand_id
1 'polypeptide(L)'
;PIWLKRSDAGGATAPRAGPWVARPLPGMEGYGYEALEHRLVEIVGLDAAEPAGESLDEDPEARPIPVSGKRGQTIDFRAAGKNYVVVTFDGETVLVPQDNLKEFEPEEVGFDLAFPASEARRDAFQADLMEVLLRQHYCVVQMTSRPGERRSAVEKAVERGRWVRMAPEFESAYMGRKPDGKKVSWSEGPEEMMETDGLDMADKMLLQMGFAIMPYTAAFGFPGFNRSNTMLRMPAPADEETFLVSVARTEGKVVDGKEIQDHLAFMARRKLCMTLFVHGSGGSLALHPRGFEGEEVKLECRENQMVLFRHDIFDYTLEGSGEDDQLALQAWIMRDAQVGEVGMESDAARPDQKTFEELENIPRGPSYSTSDETVDCMSIGLRAPGQMWFPQAYWSMLSMATDTAILVPQIRWDLDLYYSPEQVPGKGYIRHFGMMDTDQMTTFDNEFFGLTPDESRVTDPPARNILEVGYECLYRGLWTKEKLKGIDIAVCMGYAESEFSSMAHRGTIEGIQPDTRNNIMCATVAARLHYCLNMKGPCATTETACSSSLSATALMHTFMRPQLPEFTQTANQKQLTYGLGIGSNGHFDPFYTISLCGASMLTHQGRCFTFDQSADGFVRGEGCGVMFYKVSYGEDLSRLAMLCGTCMNQ
;
A
#
# COMPACT_ATOMS: atom_id res chain seq x y z
N PRO A 1 -24.53 -8.23 16.26
CA PRO A 1 -25.73 -8.04 17.10
C PRO A 1 -25.34 -7.41 18.45
N ILE A 2 -26.15 -6.47 18.95
CA ILE A 2 -25.82 -5.44 19.97
C ILE A 2 -24.94 -4.37 19.29
N TRP A 3 -25.43 -3.23 18.79
CA TRP A 3 -26.11 -2.15 19.50
C TRP A 3 -27.08 -1.40 18.56
N LEU A 4 -28.37 -1.39 18.87
CA LEU A 4 -29.34 -0.45 18.28
C LEU A 4 -30.32 -0.04 19.39
N LYS A 5 -30.20 1.20 19.87
CA LYS A 5 -31.27 1.91 20.58
C LYS A 5 -31.41 3.27 19.92
N ARG A 6 -32.48 3.43 19.15
CA ARG A 6 -33.02 4.72 18.69
C ARG A 6 -33.54 5.49 19.91
N SER A 7 -33.26 6.79 19.96
CA SER A 7 -34.03 7.74 20.75
C SER A 7 -34.66 8.76 19.80
N ASP A 8 -35.99 8.79 19.79
CA ASP A 8 -36.80 9.79 19.10
C ASP A 8 -36.74 11.13 19.84
N ALA A 9 -36.47 12.22 19.12
CA ALA A 9 -36.86 13.58 19.49
C ALA A 9 -36.94 14.43 18.22
N GLY A 10 -38.12 14.98 17.93
CA GLY A 10 -38.42 15.68 16.69
C GLY A 10 -38.04 17.17 16.68
N GLY A 11 -38.10 17.75 15.47
CA GLY A 11 -38.48 19.14 15.25
C GLY A 11 -37.44 20.22 15.55
N ALA A 12 -36.24 20.12 14.98
CA ALA A 12 -35.33 21.24 14.75
C ALA A 12 -34.32 20.79 13.67
N THR A 13 -33.87 21.72 12.80
CA THR A 13 -32.75 21.52 11.85
C THR A 13 -31.70 20.59 12.45
N ALA A 14 -31.37 19.48 11.81
CA ALA A 14 -30.49 18.46 12.37
C ALA A 14 -29.23 19.10 13.00
N PRO A 15 -29.08 19.06 14.34
CA PRO A 15 -27.85 19.53 14.95
C PRO A 15 -26.73 18.56 14.55
N ARG A 16 -25.56 19.10 14.18
CA ARG A 16 -24.30 18.32 14.20
C ARG A 16 -24.22 17.68 15.59
N ALA A 17 -24.26 16.35 15.66
CA ALA A 17 -24.17 15.63 16.92
C ALA A 17 -22.77 15.82 17.50
N GLY A 18 -22.68 16.22 18.78
CA GLY A 18 -21.50 16.82 19.41
C GLY A 18 -20.18 16.02 19.42
N PRO A 19 -19.10 16.66 19.91
CA PRO A 19 -17.72 16.34 19.53
C PRO A 19 -17.23 15.00 20.09
N TRP A 20 -16.42 14.31 19.27
CA TRP A 20 -15.55 13.23 19.71
C TRP A 20 -14.20 13.84 20.07
N VAL A 21 -13.89 13.88 21.37
CA VAL A 21 -12.57 14.28 21.86
C VAL A 21 -11.57 13.20 21.47
N ALA A 22 -10.57 13.52 20.64
CA ALA A 22 -9.48 12.60 20.32
C ALA A 22 -8.86 12.09 21.63
N ARG A 23 -8.95 10.78 21.89
CA ARG A 23 -8.39 10.18 23.09
C ARG A 23 -6.88 10.08 22.95
N PRO A 24 -6.10 10.30 24.03
CA PRO A 24 -4.68 9.98 24.03
C PRO A 24 -4.46 8.52 23.66
N LEU A 25 -3.32 8.21 23.03
CA LEU A 25 -2.90 6.82 22.85
C LEU A 25 -2.84 6.12 24.23
N PRO A 26 -3.31 4.86 24.35
CA PRO A 26 -3.27 4.14 25.62
C PRO A 26 -1.82 3.98 26.10
N GLY A 27 -1.46 4.59 27.24
CA GLY A 27 -0.14 4.47 27.85
C GLY A 27 0.63 5.78 28.08
N MET A 28 0.13 6.93 27.64
CA MET A 28 0.77 8.25 27.80
C MET A 28 0.25 9.11 28.97
N GLU A 29 -0.42 8.51 29.96
CA GLU A 29 -0.90 9.25 31.13
C GLU A 29 0.21 9.37 32.19
N GLY A 30 0.99 10.46 32.16
CA GLY A 30 1.96 10.71 33.23
C GLY A 30 2.89 11.93 33.13
N TYR A 31 3.15 12.47 31.93
CA TYR A 31 4.09 13.58 31.75
C TYR A 31 3.37 14.78 31.12
N GLY A 32 3.12 15.83 31.90
CA GLY A 32 2.36 17.03 31.49
C GLY A 32 2.96 17.88 30.36
N TYR A 33 3.84 17.32 29.53
CA TYR A 33 4.53 17.96 28.41
C TYR A 33 4.16 17.36 27.03
N GLU A 34 3.32 16.30 26.99
CA GLU A 34 2.88 15.59 25.77
C GLU A 34 1.43 15.95 25.34
N ALA A 35 0.79 16.92 26.01
CA ALA A 35 -0.66 17.13 25.92
C ALA A 35 -1.18 17.51 24.52
N LEU A 36 -0.35 18.18 23.70
CA LEU A 36 -0.75 18.68 22.39
C LEU A 36 -0.13 17.92 21.22
N GLU A 37 0.57 16.79 21.42
CA GLU A 37 1.11 16.04 20.29
C GLU A 37 -0.01 15.38 19.46
N HIS A 38 0.07 15.50 18.13
CA HIS A 38 -0.96 15.01 17.20
C HIS A 38 -2.35 15.62 17.41
N ARG A 39 -2.42 16.91 17.77
CA ARG A 39 -3.65 17.70 17.97
C ARG A 39 -3.83 18.75 16.89
N LEU A 40 -5.08 19.21 16.74
CA LEU A 40 -5.43 20.36 15.90
C LEU A 40 -5.21 21.65 16.67
N VAL A 41 -4.41 22.55 16.12
CA VAL A 41 -3.97 23.75 16.82
C VAL A 41 -4.09 24.99 15.94
N GLU A 42 -4.44 26.11 16.55
CA GLU A 42 -4.36 27.46 16.00
C GLU A 42 -3.15 28.18 16.60
N ILE A 43 -2.35 28.83 15.74
CA ILE A 43 -1.19 29.62 16.14
C ILE A 43 -1.65 31.02 16.53
N VAL A 44 -1.49 31.35 17.81
CA VAL A 44 -1.98 32.59 18.42
C VAL A 44 -0.84 33.43 18.99
N GLY A 45 -0.91 34.75 18.80
CA GLY A 45 0.06 35.68 19.37
C GLY A 45 1.50 35.53 18.84
N LEU A 46 1.67 34.94 17.66
CA LEU A 46 2.96 34.77 16.98
C LEU A 46 2.84 35.21 15.51
N ASP A 47 3.62 36.20 15.11
CA ASP A 47 3.56 36.75 13.75
C ASP A 47 4.29 35.85 12.74
N ALA A 48 5.47 35.35 13.11
CA ALA A 48 6.30 34.48 12.29
C ALA A 48 6.98 33.38 13.12
N ALA A 49 7.20 32.22 12.51
CA ALA A 49 7.86 31.07 13.12
C ALA A 49 9.03 30.58 12.26
N GLU A 50 9.99 29.93 12.90
CA GLU A 50 11.09 29.28 12.19
C GLU A 50 10.57 28.03 11.45
N PRO A 51 11.06 27.75 10.23
CA PRO A 51 10.77 26.49 9.56
C PRO A 51 11.25 25.28 10.37
N ALA A 52 10.73 24.10 10.09
CA ALA A 52 11.06 22.85 10.79
C ALA A 52 11.21 21.66 9.81
N GLY A 53 11.98 20.65 10.21
CA GLY A 53 12.19 19.42 9.42
C GLY A 53 13.03 19.66 8.15
N GLU A 54 12.74 18.90 7.08
CA GLU A 54 13.43 18.95 5.77
C GLU A 54 13.57 20.37 5.22
N SER A 55 12.63 21.28 5.53
CA SER A 55 12.68 22.68 5.09
C SER A 55 13.85 23.51 5.67
N LEU A 56 14.40 23.12 6.82
CA LEU A 56 15.64 23.70 7.37
C LEU A 56 16.90 23.01 6.81
N ASP A 57 16.79 21.73 6.46
CA ASP A 57 17.90 20.93 5.92
C ASP A 57 18.17 21.26 4.44
N GLU A 58 17.14 21.68 3.70
CA GLU A 58 17.22 22.12 2.29
C GLU A 58 17.72 23.57 2.14
N ASP A 59 17.38 24.47 3.07
CA ASP A 59 17.81 25.88 3.05
C ASP A 59 18.16 26.41 4.46
N PRO A 60 19.45 26.41 4.84
CA PRO A 60 19.93 26.93 6.11
C PRO A 60 19.72 28.44 6.31
N GLU A 61 19.40 29.21 5.25
CA GLU A 61 19.09 30.65 5.31
C GLU A 61 17.57 30.94 5.25
N ALA A 62 16.73 29.91 5.41
CA ALA A 62 15.28 30.04 5.31
C ALA A 62 14.73 31.11 6.27
N ARG A 63 13.98 32.06 5.71
CA ARG A 63 13.39 33.18 6.46
C ARG A 63 12.22 32.71 7.33
N PRO A 64 11.97 33.38 8.46
CA PRO A 64 10.77 33.12 9.27
C PRO A 64 9.49 33.20 8.45
N ILE A 65 8.63 32.21 8.64
CA ILE A 65 7.38 32.03 7.90
C ILE A 65 6.26 32.76 8.64
N PRO A 66 5.43 33.59 7.99
CA PRO A 66 4.27 34.21 8.64
C PRO A 66 3.25 33.17 9.09
N VAL A 67 2.91 33.13 10.38
CA VAL A 67 2.05 32.08 10.98
C VAL A 67 0.86 32.60 11.77
N SER A 68 0.71 33.92 11.91
CA SER A 68 -0.39 34.50 12.69
C SER A 68 -1.77 34.01 12.24
N GLY A 69 -2.48 33.32 13.13
CA GLY A 69 -3.83 32.80 12.88
C GLY A 69 -3.88 31.56 11.99
N LYS A 70 -2.74 31.01 11.58
CA LYS A 70 -2.70 29.75 10.82
C LYS A 70 -3.10 28.58 11.73
N ARG A 71 -3.76 27.60 11.12
CA ARG A 71 -4.21 26.36 11.76
C ARG A 71 -3.47 25.18 11.18
N GLY A 72 -3.28 24.14 11.98
CA GLY A 72 -2.53 22.97 11.56
C GLY A 72 -2.58 21.80 12.55
N GLN A 73 -1.69 20.86 12.33
CA GLN A 73 -1.50 19.66 13.13
C GLN A 73 -0.11 19.69 13.78
N THR A 74 -0.04 19.43 15.08
CA THR A 74 1.25 19.12 15.74
C THR A 74 1.69 17.71 15.36
N ILE A 75 2.96 17.51 15.03
CA ILE A 75 3.48 16.21 14.61
C ILE A 75 4.60 15.67 15.49
N ASP A 76 5.27 16.54 16.25
CA ASP A 76 6.40 16.20 17.13
C ASP A 76 6.59 17.31 18.18
N PHE A 77 7.29 17.01 19.28
CA PHE A 77 7.62 17.94 20.36
C PHE A 77 9.12 18.00 20.66
N ARG A 78 9.71 19.19 20.48
CA ARG A 78 11.11 19.47 20.83
C ARG A 78 11.22 19.97 22.26
N ALA A 79 11.64 19.08 23.15
CA ALA A 79 11.86 19.39 24.57
C ALA A 79 12.87 20.56 24.77
N ALA A 80 13.90 20.63 23.93
CA ALA A 80 14.81 21.78 23.88
C ALA A 80 14.10 22.99 23.27
N GLY A 81 13.71 23.95 24.12
CA GLY A 81 12.99 25.16 23.71
C GLY A 81 11.47 25.11 23.86
N LYS A 82 10.88 23.95 24.24
CA LYS A 82 9.43 23.76 24.43
C LYS A 82 8.61 24.13 23.18
N ASN A 83 9.07 23.68 22.02
CA ASN A 83 8.45 23.97 20.74
C ASN A 83 7.79 22.71 20.18
N TYR A 84 6.59 22.84 19.62
CA TYR A 84 5.99 21.81 18.79
C TYR A 84 6.37 22.02 17.33
N VAL A 85 6.54 20.92 16.60
CA VAL A 85 6.58 20.95 15.14
C VAL A 85 5.13 20.94 14.65
N VAL A 86 4.72 21.99 13.95
CA VAL A 86 3.37 22.17 13.44
C VAL A 86 3.40 22.16 11.92
N VAL A 87 2.58 21.30 11.32
CA VAL A 87 2.28 21.33 9.88
C VAL A 87 0.97 22.11 9.70
N THR A 88 1.05 23.30 9.14
CA THR A 88 -0.13 24.12 8.84
C THR A 88 -0.94 23.50 7.71
N PHE A 89 -2.24 23.78 7.62
CA PHE A 89 -3.06 23.30 6.50
C PHE A 89 -2.64 23.90 5.15
N ASP A 90 -1.90 25.02 5.17
CA ASP A 90 -1.23 25.61 4.01
C ASP A 90 0.12 24.95 3.69
N GLY A 91 0.44 23.78 4.25
CA GLY A 91 1.58 22.96 3.85
C GLY A 91 2.95 23.47 4.32
N GLU A 92 2.98 24.35 5.32
CA GLU A 92 4.21 24.82 5.95
C GLU A 92 4.49 24.04 7.24
N THR A 93 5.75 23.67 7.47
CA THR A 93 6.21 22.96 8.66
C THR A 93 7.06 23.92 9.49
N VAL A 94 6.62 24.24 10.71
CA VAL A 94 7.19 25.33 11.54
C VAL A 94 7.37 24.90 13.00
N LEU A 95 8.34 25.52 13.69
CA LEU A 95 8.52 25.40 15.14
C LEU A 95 7.70 26.46 15.86
N VAL A 96 6.77 26.04 16.71
CA VAL A 96 5.89 26.97 17.45
C VAL A 96 6.01 26.71 18.95
N PRO A 97 6.27 27.75 19.77
CA PRO A 97 6.26 27.62 21.23
C PRO A 97 4.89 27.16 21.74
N GLN A 98 4.88 26.30 22.76
CA GLN A 98 3.65 25.77 23.35
C GLN A 98 2.64 26.87 23.75
N ASP A 99 3.12 27.99 24.29
CA ASP A 99 2.27 29.10 24.75
C ASP A 99 1.57 29.85 23.60
N ASN A 100 2.02 29.63 22.36
CA ASN A 100 1.47 30.20 21.14
C ASN A 100 0.51 29.23 20.41
N LEU A 101 0.17 28.09 21.02
CA LEU A 101 -0.74 27.11 20.44
C LEU A 101 -2.03 27.02 21.26
N LYS A 102 -3.15 27.05 20.54
CA LYS A 102 -4.48 26.82 21.10
C LYS A 102 -5.16 25.66 20.38
N GLU A 103 -5.53 24.62 21.11
CA GLU A 103 -6.33 23.51 20.55
C GLU A 103 -7.71 24.05 20.11
N PHE A 104 -8.20 23.55 18.98
CA PHE A 104 -9.53 23.86 18.47
C PHE A 104 -10.23 22.60 17.93
N GLU A 105 -11.56 22.63 17.90
CA GLU A 105 -12.36 21.52 17.41
C GLU A 105 -12.65 21.68 15.89
N PRO A 106 -12.55 20.62 15.09
CA PRO A 106 -12.82 20.64 13.64
C PRO A 106 -14.12 21.37 13.24
N GLU A 107 -15.17 21.10 14.01
CA GLU A 107 -16.53 21.57 13.75
C GLU A 107 -16.66 23.09 13.81
N GLU A 108 -15.86 23.75 14.65
CA GLU A 108 -15.79 25.22 14.76
C GLU A 108 -15.30 25.87 13.46
N VAL A 109 -14.55 25.10 12.66
CA VAL A 109 -13.85 25.56 11.46
C VAL A 109 -14.46 24.98 10.18
N GLY A 110 -15.43 24.07 10.29
CA GLY A 110 -16.23 23.63 9.16
C GLY A 110 -15.75 22.35 8.46
N PHE A 111 -14.97 21.51 9.12
CA PHE A 111 -14.64 20.16 8.66
C PHE A 111 -14.88 19.12 9.77
N ASP A 112 -14.95 17.83 9.43
CA ASP A 112 -15.13 16.73 10.38
C ASP A 112 -13.78 16.19 10.85
N LEU A 113 -12.84 15.97 9.92
CA LEU A 113 -11.51 15.41 10.18
C LEU A 113 -10.42 16.18 9.44
N ALA A 114 -9.18 16.12 9.92
CA ALA A 114 -8.01 16.54 9.16
C ALA A 114 -7.26 15.32 8.63
N PHE A 115 -6.81 15.38 7.38
CA PHE A 115 -5.96 14.32 6.84
C PHE A 115 -4.60 14.34 7.57
N PRO A 116 -4.10 13.18 8.06
CA PRO A 116 -2.90 13.13 8.89
C PRO A 116 -1.68 13.76 8.24
N ALA A 117 -1.06 14.72 8.95
CA ALA A 117 0.23 15.28 8.55
C ALA A 117 1.42 14.34 8.85
N SER A 118 1.22 13.26 9.61
CA SER A 118 2.24 12.27 9.94
C SER A 118 1.73 10.84 9.79
N GLU A 119 2.64 9.90 9.49
CA GLU A 119 2.29 8.49 9.32
C GLU A 119 1.77 7.85 10.60
N ALA A 120 2.27 8.27 11.77
CA ALA A 120 1.87 7.77 13.08
C ALA A 120 0.36 7.89 13.37
N ARG A 121 -0.36 8.77 12.65
CA ARG A 121 -1.81 9.00 12.83
C ARG A 121 -2.69 8.41 11.73
N ARG A 122 -2.12 7.72 10.73
CA ARG A 122 -2.91 7.14 9.62
C ARG A 122 -3.95 6.12 10.10
N ASP A 123 -3.57 5.19 10.97
CA ASP A 123 -4.49 4.16 11.46
C ASP A 123 -5.63 4.76 12.30
N ALA A 124 -5.32 5.73 13.16
CA ALA A 124 -6.32 6.45 13.95
C ALA A 124 -7.30 7.21 13.05
N PHE A 125 -6.78 7.93 12.04
CA PHE A 125 -7.62 8.62 11.08
C PHE A 125 -8.54 7.68 10.30
N GLN A 126 -8.08 6.50 9.90
CA GLN A 126 -8.92 5.52 9.22
C GLN A 126 -10.10 5.07 10.11
N ALA A 127 -9.85 4.81 11.39
CA ALA A 127 -10.90 4.46 12.35
C ALA A 127 -11.90 5.61 12.54
N ASP A 128 -11.41 6.85 12.69
CA ASP A 128 -12.26 8.04 12.84
C ASP A 128 -13.11 8.28 11.58
N LEU A 129 -12.48 8.16 10.40
CA LEU A 129 -13.16 8.30 9.11
C LEU A 129 -14.28 7.27 8.95
N MET A 130 -14.01 6.02 9.32
CA MET A 130 -15.03 4.97 9.33
C MET A 130 -16.21 5.32 10.24
N GLU A 131 -15.93 5.77 11.46
CA GLU A 131 -16.98 6.11 12.43
C GLU A 131 -17.87 7.24 11.91
N VAL A 132 -17.28 8.31 11.39
CA VAL A 132 -18.01 9.45 10.81
C VAL A 132 -18.90 8.98 9.64
N LEU A 133 -18.34 8.18 8.72
CA LEU A 133 -19.09 7.69 7.55
C LEU A 133 -20.18 6.67 7.91
N LEU A 134 -19.99 5.84 8.95
CA LEU A 134 -21.04 4.95 9.45
C LEU A 134 -22.18 5.74 10.12
N ARG A 135 -21.85 6.86 10.78
CA ARG A 135 -22.80 7.67 11.54
C ARG A 135 -23.65 8.58 10.67
N GLN A 136 -23.03 9.33 9.75
CA GLN A 136 -23.72 10.37 8.97
C GLN A 136 -23.63 10.17 7.45
N HIS A 137 -22.91 9.15 6.97
CA HIS A 137 -22.79 8.78 5.56
C HIS A 137 -22.05 9.78 4.65
N TYR A 138 -21.47 10.84 5.23
CA TYR A 138 -20.54 11.77 4.58
C TYR A 138 -19.47 12.26 5.58
N CYS A 139 -18.36 12.77 5.07
CA CYS A 139 -17.26 13.32 5.86
C CYS A 139 -16.57 14.44 5.07
N VAL A 140 -16.36 15.58 5.72
CA VAL A 140 -15.55 16.70 5.22
C VAL A 140 -14.16 16.61 5.83
N VAL A 141 -13.15 16.44 4.99
CA VAL A 141 -11.76 16.29 5.40
C VAL A 141 -10.97 17.54 5.01
N GLN A 142 -10.34 18.16 5.98
CA GLN A 142 -9.35 19.21 5.75
C GLN A 142 -8.04 18.59 5.26
N MET A 143 -7.58 19.02 4.09
CA MET A 143 -6.33 18.56 3.50
C MET A 143 -5.18 19.52 3.86
N THR A 144 -3.96 19.11 3.50
CA THR A 144 -2.74 19.90 3.67
C THR A 144 -2.09 20.06 2.31
N SER A 145 -1.98 21.30 1.83
CA SER A 145 -1.32 21.63 0.56
C SER A 145 -0.86 23.09 0.59
N ARG A 146 0.17 23.43 -0.17
CA ARG A 146 0.59 24.84 -0.28
C ARG A 146 -0.31 25.60 -1.25
N PRO A 147 -0.64 26.89 -0.99
CA PRO A 147 -1.38 27.72 -1.94
C PRO A 147 -0.73 27.76 -3.34
N GLY A 148 0.61 27.71 -3.41
CA GLY A 148 1.35 27.62 -4.67
C GLY A 148 1.14 26.30 -5.42
N GLU A 149 1.07 25.18 -4.71
CA GLU A 149 0.76 23.86 -5.29
C GLU A 149 -0.66 23.82 -5.83
N ARG A 150 -1.63 24.40 -5.10
CA ARG A 150 -3.03 24.50 -5.56
C ARG A 150 -3.15 25.32 -6.84
N ARG A 151 -2.43 26.45 -6.94
CA ARG A 151 -2.39 27.26 -8.17
C ARG A 151 -1.71 26.52 -9.32
N SER A 152 -0.59 25.85 -9.05
CA SER A 152 0.10 25.00 -10.02
C SER A 152 -0.84 23.91 -10.55
N ALA A 153 -1.66 23.30 -9.69
CA ALA A 153 -2.65 22.30 -10.11
C ALA A 153 -3.67 22.86 -11.11
N VAL A 154 -4.13 24.10 -10.92
CA VAL A 154 -5.04 24.77 -11.85
C VAL A 154 -4.35 25.04 -13.19
N GLU A 155 -3.14 25.60 -13.17
CA GLU A 155 -2.35 25.87 -14.38
C GLU A 155 -2.13 24.59 -15.19
N LYS A 156 -1.74 23.50 -14.52
CA LYS A 156 -1.52 22.20 -15.15
C LYS A 156 -2.80 21.52 -15.62
N ALA A 157 -3.92 21.69 -14.92
CA ALA A 157 -5.22 21.21 -15.40
C ALA A 157 -5.66 21.95 -16.67
N VAL A 158 -5.40 23.25 -16.78
CA VAL A 158 -5.67 24.02 -18.00
C VAL A 158 -4.75 23.60 -19.14
N GLU A 159 -3.46 23.38 -18.88
CA GLU A 159 -2.46 22.98 -19.86
C GLU A 159 -2.70 21.56 -20.43
N ARG A 160 -2.92 20.58 -19.55
CA ARG A 160 -3.01 19.15 -19.92
C ARG A 160 -4.43 18.67 -20.16
N GLY A 161 -5.43 19.38 -19.63
CA GLY A 161 -6.82 18.95 -19.66
C GLY A 161 -7.36 18.82 -21.08
N ARG A 162 -7.69 17.60 -21.48
CA ARG A 162 -8.52 17.33 -22.67
C ARG A 162 -9.96 17.58 -22.30
N TRP A 163 -10.36 18.86 -22.32
CA TRP A 163 -11.66 19.31 -21.85
C TRP A 163 -12.78 18.94 -22.82
N VAL A 164 -13.81 18.28 -22.29
CA VAL A 164 -15.01 17.91 -23.04
C VAL A 164 -16.26 18.33 -22.28
N ARG A 165 -17.36 18.49 -23.02
CA ARG A 165 -18.71 18.43 -22.44
C ARG A 165 -19.19 16.99 -22.53
N MET A 166 -19.59 16.44 -21.40
CA MET A 166 -20.14 15.08 -21.34
C MET A 166 -21.48 15.01 -22.10
N ALA A 167 -21.79 13.84 -22.66
CA ALA A 167 -23.08 13.62 -23.31
C ALA A 167 -24.22 13.92 -22.32
N PRO A 168 -25.28 14.67 -22.70
CA PRO A 168 -26.35 15.07 -21.79
C PRO A 168 -26.98 13.92 -20.99
N GLU A 169 -27.03 12.73 -21.59
CA GLU A 169 -27.54 11.50 -20.99
C GLU A 169 -26.68 10.99 -19.83
N PHE A 170 -25.38 11.29 -19.83
CA PHE A 170 -24.41 10.83 -18.84
C PHE A 170 -24.12 11.87 -17.75
N GLU A 171 -24.29 13.17 -18.02
CA GLU A 171 -23.85 14.27 -17.14
C GLU A 171 -24.31 14.08 -15.68
N SER A 172 -25.59 13.79 -15.49
CA SER A 172 -26.16 13.67 -14.14
C SER A 172 -25.55 12.55 -13.29
N ALA A 173 -25.06 11.49 -13.95
CA ALA A 173 -24.48 10.34 -13.29
C ALA A 173 -23.09 10.62 -12.70
N TYR A 174 -22.33 11.53 -13.33
CA TYR A 174 -20.98 11.90 -12.91
C TYR A 174 -20.92 13.22 -12.16
N MET A 175 -21.82 14.16 -12.45
CA MET A 175 -21.72 15.55 -11.96
C MET A 175 -22.83 15.94 -10.98
N GLY A 176 -23.77 15.01 -10.71
CA GLY A 176 -24.91 15.24 -9.83
C GLY A 176 -26.10 15.83 -10.57
N ARG A 177 -27.19 16.07 -9.83
CA ARG A 177 -28.43 16.66 -10.36
C ARG A 177 -28.15 18.11 -10.81
N LYS A 178 -28.67 18.48 -11.99
CA LYS A 178 -28.51 19.81 -12.60
C LYS A 178 -27.04 20.23 -12.78
N PRO A 179 -26.27 19.50 -13.59
CA PRO A 179 -24.88 19.82 -13.87
C PRO A 179 -24.79 21.19 -14.58
N ASP A 180 -24.25 22.18 -13.88
CA ASP A 180 -24.20 23.57 -14.34
C ASP A 180 -22.88 23.88 -15.06
N GLY A 181 -22.92 24.15 -16.37
CA GLY A 181 -21.86 24.86 -17.10
C GLY A 181 -20.41 24.37 -16.96
N LYS A 182 -20.15 23.15 -16.49
CA LYS A 182 -18.79 22.65 -16.27
C LYS A 182 -18.28 21.82 -17.43
N LYS A 183 -16.99 21.94 -17.70
CA LYS A 183 -16.20 21.05 -18.55
C LYS A 183 -15.50 20.00 -17.69
N VAL A 184 -15.30 18.83 -18.25
CA VAL A 184 -14.64 17.71 -17.58
C VAL A 184 -13.44 17.23 -18.37
N SER A 185 -12.45 16.70 -17.66
CA SER A 185 -11.33 15.96 -18.23
C SER A 185 -10.99 14.80 -17.29
N TRP A 186 -10.05 13.93 -17.68
CA TRP A 186 -9.58 12.84 -16.84
C TRP A 186 -8.08 12.99 -16.63
N SER A 187 -7.62 12.76 -15.40
CA SER A 187 -6.20 12.69 -15.09
C SER A 187 -5.57 11.53 -15.84
N GLU A 188 -4.50 11.79 -16.59
CA GLU A 188 -3.68 10.77 -17.25
C GLU A 188 -2.48 10.35 -16.37
N GLY A 189 -2.36 10.91 -15.15
CA GLY A 189 -1.19 10.78 -14.30
C GLY A 189 -0.02 11.68 -14.74
N PRO A 190 1.15 11.58 -14.07
CA PRO A 190 2.31 12.40 -14.39
C PRO A 190 2.88 12.06 -15.78
N GLU A 191 3.18 13.08 -16.59
CA GLU A 191 3.83 12.91 -17.91
C GLU A 191 5.30 12.52 -17.77
N GLU A 192 5.98 13.00 -16.71
CA GLU A 192 7.37 12.69 -16.40
C GLU A 192 7.53 12.24 -14.95
N MET A 193 8.15 11.09 -14.72
CA MET A 193 8.21 10.44 -13.40
C MET A 193 9.10 11.15 -12.37
N MET A 194 9.89 12.15 -12.77
CA MET A 194 10.84 12.86 -11.88
C MET A 194 10.36 14.25 -11.43
N GLU A 195 9.32 14.81 -12.04
CA GLU A 195 8.72 16.08 -11.61
C GLU A 195 7.24 15.87 -11.28
N THR A 196 6.90 15.97 -10.00
CA THR A 196 5.51 15.96 -9.54
C THR A 196 5.03 17.40 -9.40
N ASP A 197 4.09 17.82 -10.25
CA ASP A 197 3.49 19.15 -10.13
C ASP A 197 2.26 19.17 -9.19
N GLY A 198 1.62 20.33 -9.07
CA GLY A 198 0.47 20.51 -8.20
C GLY A 198 -0.73 19.62 -8.55
N LEU A 199 -0.95 19.30 -9.83
CA LEU A 199 -2.07 18.46 -10.25
C LEU A 199 -1.81 17.00 -9.87
N ASP A 200 -0.58 16.52 -10.07
CA ASP A 200 -0.16 15.18 -9.66
C ASP A 200 -0.25 15.00 -8.14
N MET A 201 0.14 16.03 -7.37
CA MET A 201 -0.01 16.03 -5.92
C MET A 201 -1.48 15.96 -5.48
N ALA A 202 -2.36 16.72 -6.12
CA ALA A 202 -3.79 16.69 -5.83
C ALA A 202 -4.44 15.34 -6.19
N ASP A 203 -4.02 14.71 -7.30
CA ASP A 203 -4.47 13.36 -7.67
C ASP A 203 -3.97 12.31 -6.67
N LYS A 204 -2.70 12.44 -6.22
CA LYS A 204 -2.11 11.59 -5.18
C LYS A 204 -2.88 11.68 -3.86
N MET A 205 -3.44 12.83 -3.50
CA MET A 205 -4.29 12.96 -2.30
C MET A 205 -5.59 12.13 -2.41
N LEU A 206 -6.24 12.14 -3.58
CA LEU A 206 -7.41 11.29 -3.83
C LEU A 206 -7.04 9.80 -3.82
N LEU A 207 -5.89 9.44 -4.37
CA LEU A 207 -5.37 8.08 -4.34
C LEU A 207 -5.13 7.61 -2.90
N GLN A 208 -4.44 8.42 -2.09
CA GLN A 208 -4.18 8.12 -0.67
C GLN A 208 -5.48 7.97 0.13
N MET A 209 -6.47 8.84 -0.11
CA MET A 209 -7.78 8.70 0.51
C MET A 209 -8.48 7.40 0.09
N GLY A 210 -8.38 7.03 -1.20
CA GLY A 210 -8.90 5.77 -1.72
C GLY A 210 -8.32 4.55 -1.00
N PHE A 211 -7.00 4.52 -0.79
CA PHE A 211 -6.35 3.46 0.00
C PHE A 211 -6.77 3.47 1.46
N ALA A 212 -6.94 4.65 2.07
CA ALA A 212 -7.36 4.75 3.46
C ALA A 212 -8.77 4.17 3.70
N ILE A 213 -9.67 4.27 2.73
CA ILE A 213 -11.07 3.85 2.92
C ILE A 213 -11.40 2.47 2.35
N MET A 214 -10.71 2.02 1.29
CA MET A 214 -11.06 0.81 0.54
C MET A 214 -11.14 -0.46 1.42
N PRO A 215 -10.18 -0.75 2.34
CA PRO A 215 -10.22 -1.94 3.19
C PRO A 215 -11.48 -2.06 4.07
N TYR A 216 -12.12 -0.93 4.33
CA TYR A 216 -13.22 -0.81 5.29
C TYR A 216 -14.59 -0.73 4.65
N THR A 217 -14.64 -0.67 3.31
CA THR A 217 -15.89 -0.53 2.55
C THR A 217 -16.92 -1.61 2.84
N ALA A 218 -16.47 -2.83 3.18
CA ALA A 218 -17.32 -3.95 3.56
C ALA A 218 -18.25 -3.61 4.74
N ALA A 219 -17.81 -2.76 5.68
CA ALA A 219 -18.63 -2.29 6.79
C ALA A 219 -19.80 -1.42 6.33
N PHE A 220 -19.69 -0.77 5.18
CA PHE A 220 -20.78 -0.03 4.55
C PHE A 220 -21.68 -0.92 3.66
N GLY A 221 -21.48 -2.25 3.66
CA GLY A 221 -22.32 -3.19 2.92
C GLY A 221 -21.92 -3.42 1.46
N PHE A 222 -20.70 -3.06 1.05
CA PHE A 222 -20.13 -3.46 -0.25
C PHE A 222 -18.62 -3.70 -0.16
N PRO A 223 -18.07 -4.74 -0.79
CA PRO A 223 -16.62 -4.86 -0.92
C PRO A 223 -16.12 -3.89 -2.00
N GLY A 224 -15.29 -2.93 -1.61
CA GLY A 224 -14.57 -2.04 -2.51
C GLY A 224 -13.56 -2.85 -3.32
N PHE A 225 -13.59 -2.68 -4.63
CA PHE A 225 -12.75 -3.43 -5.57
C PHE A 225 -11.70 -2.52 -6.21
N ASN A 226 -12.13 -1.37 -6.71
CA ASN A 226 -11.23 -0.40 -7.34
C ASN A 226 -11.73 1.04 -7.18
N ARG A 227 -10.87 1.98 -7.55
CA ARG A 227 -11.17 3.41 -7.67
C ARG A 227 -11.38 3.73 -9.15
N SER A 228 -12.30 4.65 -9.47
CA SER A 228 -12.38 5.23 -10.81
C SER A 228 -11.17 6.11 -11.09
N ASN A 229 -10.88 6.37 -12.38
CA ASN A 229 -9.97 7.44 -12.76
C ASN A 229 -10.44 8.78 -12.18
N THR A 230 -9.48 9.68 -11.92
CA THR A 230 -9.78 11.01 -11.40
C THR A 230 -10.34 11.87 -12.52
N MET A 231 -11.57 12.34 -12.30
CA MET A 231 -12.22 13.31 -13.18
C MET A 231 -11.89 14.72 -12.69
N LEU A 232 -11.37 15.54 -13.60
CA LEU A 232 -11.16 16.97 -13.41
C LEU A 232 -12.45 17.71 -13.75
N ARG A 233 -12.81 18.72 -12.96
CA ARG A 233 -13.99 19.55 -13.18
C ARG A 233 -13.62 21.03 -13.06
N MET A 234 -13.90 21.79 -14.11
CA MET A 234 -13.73 23.24 -14.15
C MET A 234 -14.96 23.92 -14.77
N PRO A 235 -15.24 25.19 -14.44
CA PRO A 235 -16.18 26.02 -15.19
C PRO A 235 -15.78 26.13 -16.66
N ALA A 236 -16.78 26.23 -17.54
CA ALA A 236 -16.60 26.63 -18.92
C ALA A 236 -17.16 28.06 -19.08
N PRO A 237 -16.34 29.05 -19.49
CA PRO A 237 -16.81 30.36 -19.92
C PRO A 237 -17.88 30.24 -21.03
N ALA A 238 -18.79 31.21 -21.15
CA ALA A 238 -19.98 31.08 -22.00
C ALA A 238 -19.68 30.80 -23.49
N ASP A 239 -18.58 31.32 -24.02
CA ASP A 239 -18.11 31.08 -25.38
C ASP A 239 -17.51 29.67 -25.54
N GLU A 240 -16.69 29.22 -24.59
CA GLU A 240 -16.18 27.84 -24.53
C GLU A 240 -17.32 26.84 -24.33
N GLU A 241 -18.28 27.13 -23.46
CA GLU A 241 -19.46 26.30 -23.22
C GLU A 241 -20.28 26.17 -24.50
N THR A 242 -20.52 27.27 -25.22
CA THR A 242 -21.23 27.23 -26.51
C THR A 242 -20.50 26.35 -27.52
N PHE A 243 -19.16 26.45 -27.59
CA PHE A 243 -18.34 25.60 -28.44
C PHE A 243 -18.42 24.13 -28.02
N LEU A 244 -18.18 23.78 -26.76
CA LEU A 244 -18.20 22.41 -26.26
C LEU A 244 -19.59 21.77 -26.38
N VAL A 245 -20.65 22.52 -26.11
CA VAL A 245 -22.03 22.09 -26.33
C VAL A 245 -22.29 21.89 -27.82
N SER A 246 -21.77 22.75 -28.70
CA SER A 246 -21.89 22.55 -30.14
C SER A 246 -21.15 21.28 -30.56
N VAL A 247 -19.93 21.01 -30.10
CA VAL A 247 -19.20 19.76 -30.41
C VAL A 247 -19.94 18.53 -29.89
N ALA A 248 -20.52 18.61 -28.68
CA ALA A 248 -21.31 17.53 -28.11
C ALA A 248 -22.67 17.31 -28.82
N ARG A 249 -23.22 18.34 -29.49
CA ARG A 249 -24.57 18.32 -30.10
C ARG A 249 -24.59 18.42 -31.63
N THR A 250 -23.47 18.65 -32.30
CA THR A 250 -23.41 18.59 -33.77
C THR A 250 -23.50 17.12 -34.17
N GLU A 251 -24.40 16.83 -35.09
CA GLU A 251 -24.80 15.49 -35.56
C GLU A 251 -23.66 14.46 -35.56
N GLY A 252 -23.60 13.57 -34.55
CA GLY A 252 -22.87 12.31 -34.68
C GLY A 252 -21.73 11.98 -33.72
N LYS A 253 -21.68 12.46 -32.47
CA LYS A 253 -21.12 11.56 -31.43
C LYS A 253 -22.17 10.50 -31.12
N VAL A 254 -22.27 9.49 -31.98
CA VAL A 254 -23.02 8.28 -31.67
C VAL A 254 -22.29 7.65 -30.50
N VAL A 255 -22.84 7.83 -29.29
CA VAL A 255 -22.39 7.07 -28.12
C VAL A 255 -22.49 5.60 -28.51
N ASP A 256 -21.35 4.96 -28.69
CA ASP A 256 -21.34 3.59 -29.19
C ASP A 256 -21.82 2.63 -28.10
N GLY A 257 -22.07 1.37 -28.51
CA GLY A 257 -22.52 0.36 -27.56
C GLY A 257 -21.57 0.16 -26.38
N LYS A 258 -20.26 0.36 -26.58
CA LYS A 258 -19.25 0.21 -25.53
C LYS A 258 -19.33 1.37 -24.53
N GLU A 259 -19.42 2.62 -24.99
CA GLU A 259 -19.56 3.80 -24.12
C GLU A 259 -20.82 3.69 -23.24
N ILE A 260 -21.95 3.21 -23.78
CA ILE A 260 -23.17 2.95 -23.00
C ILE A 260 -22.94 1.85 -21.96
N GLN A 261 -22.29 0.76 -22.35
CA GLN A 261 -22.00 -0.35 -21.46
C GLN A 261 -21.06 0.05 -20.32
N ASP A 262 -19.96 0.74 -20.61
CA ASP A 262 -18.99 1.25 -19.62
C ASP A 262 -19.68 2.22 -18.65
N HIS A 263 -20.54 3.10 -19.18
CA HIS A 263 -21.36 4.00 -18.39
C HIS A 263 -22.30 3.24 -17.42
N LEU A 264 -23.05 2.26 -17.92
CA LEU A 264 -23.96 1.44 -17.10
C LEU A 264 -23.19 0.66 -16.02
N ALA A 265 -22.03 0.10 -16.36
CA ALA A 265 -21.16 -0.59 -15.41
C ALA A 265 -20.69 0.35 -14.29
N PHE A 266 -20.22 1.55 -14.66
CA PHE A 266 -19.85 2.58 -13.70
C PHE A 266 -21.01 2.95 -12.77
N MET A 267 -22.21 3.19 -13.33
CA MET A 267 -23.40 3.53 -12.54
C MET A 267 -23.79 2.45 -11.53
N ALA A 268 -23.72 1.18 -11.94
CA ALA A 268 -24.05 0.07 -11.08
C ALA A 268 -23.04 -0.11 -9.93
N ARG A 269 -21.77 0.19 -10.20
CA ARG A 269 -20.64 -0.14 -9.32
C ARG A 269 -20.18 1.01 -8.41
N ARG A 270 -20.41 2.28 -8.75
CA ARG A 270 -20.00 3.40 -7.89
C ARG A 270 -20.76 3.40 -6.57
N LYS A 271 -20.05 3.52 -5.45
CA LYS A 271 -20.64 3.45 -4.10
C LYS A 271 -20.26 4.61 -3.19
N LEU A 272 -19.02 5.07 -3.25
CA LEU A 272 -18.55 6.19 -2.45
C LEU A 272 -17.90 7.22 -3.37
N CYS A 273 -18.31 8.49 -3.27
CA CYS A 273 -17.76 9.59 -4.04
C CYS A 273 -16.78 10.38 -3.16
N MET A 274 -15.67 10.80 -3.73
CA MET A 274 -14.67 11.67 -3.12
C MET A 274 -14.49 12.86 -4.05
N THR A 275 -14.70 14.07 -3.55
CA THR A 275 -14.52 15.32 -4.30
C THR A 275 -13.55 16.21 -3.54
N LEU A 276 -12.37 16.43 -4.12
CA LEU A 276 -11.36 17.35 -3.61
C LEU A 276 -11.54 18.72 -4.29
N PHE A 277 -11.84 19.74 -3.51
CA PHE A 277 -11.86 21.13 -3.97
C PHE A 277 -10.44 21.69 -3.91
N VAL A 278 -9.73 21.60 -5.03
CA VAL A 278 -8.32 22.02 -5.09
C VAL A 278 -8.22 23.53 -5.06
N HIS A 279 -9.03 24.25 -5.82
CA HIS A 279 -9.02 25.71 -5.82
C HIS A 279 -10.42 26.29 -6.01
N GLY A 280 -10.64 27.47 -5.45
CA GLY A 280 -11.88 28.25 -5.54
C GLY A 280 -12.91 27.90 -4.45
N SER A 281 -13.36 28.92 -3.71
CA SER A 281 -14.28 28.78 -2.55
C SER A 281 -15.58 29.57 -2.77
N GLY A 282 -16.69 29.12 -2.16
CA GLY A 282 -17.96 29.85 -2.22
C GLY A 282 -19.07 29.17 -3.04
N GLY A 283 -18.87 27.90 -3.43
CA GLY A 283 -19.90 27.04 -4.00
C GLY A 283 -20.67 26.25 -2.94
N SER A 284 -21.61 25.40 -3.36
CA SER A 284 -22.36 24.52 -2.45
C SER A 284 -22.50 23.09 -2.96
N LEU A 285 -22.33 22.12 -2.06
CA LEU A 285 -22.56 20.70 -2.31
C LEU A 285 -23.77 20.26 -1.47
N ALA A 286 -24.89 20.00 -2.13
CA ALA A 286 -26.09 19.48 -1.49
C ALA A 286 -26.17 17.95 -1.69
N LEU A 287 -26.31 17.19 -0.61
CA LEU A 287 -26.51 15.74 -0.62
C LEU A 287 -27.98 15.42 -0.37
N HIS A 288 -28.58 14.71 -1.32
CA HIS A 288 -30.00 14.37 -1.39
C HIS A 288 -30.20 12.90 -1.04
N PRO A 289 -30.87 12.56 0.08
CA PRO A 289 -31.20 11.19 0.45
C PRO A 289 -31.87 10.41 -0.71
N ARG A 290 -31.39 9.19 -0.96
CA ARG A 290 -31.90 8.29 -1.99
C ARG A 290 -32.53 7.06 -1.35
N GLY A 291 -33.84 6.89 -1.57
CA GLY A 291 -34.54 5.67 -1.16
C GLY A 291 -34.85 5.57 0.35
N PHE A 292 -34.65 6.64 1.11
CA PHE A 292 -35.10 6.78 2.50
C PHE A 292 -35.52 8.23 2.79
N GLU A 293 -36.35 8.41 3.83
CA GLU A 293 -36.67 9.73 4.36
C GLU A 293 -35.52 10.24 5.22
N GLY A 294 -34.91 11.35 4.81
CA GLY A 294 -33.82 12.03 5.52
C GLY A 294 -33.79 13.51 5.16
N GLU A 295 -33.07 14.31 5.95
CA GLU A 295 -32.85 15.72 5.64
C GLU A 295 -31.77 15.89 4.56
N GLU A 296 -31.92 16.91 3.71
CA GLU A 296 -30.89 17.31 2.76
C GLU A 296 -29.70 17.92 3.52
N VAL A 297 -28.49 17.49 3.18
CA VAL A 297 -27.26 18.03 3.77
C VAL A 297 -26.69 19.07 2.83
N LYS A 298 -26.51 20.31 3.30
CA LYS A 298 -25.88 21.38 2.50
C LYS A 298 -24.51 21.73 3.06
N LEU A 299 -23.48 21.54 2.24
CA LEU A 299 -22.08 21.80 2.58
C LEU A 299 -21.56 22.98 1.75
N GLU A 300 -20.73 23.81 2.37
CA GLU A 300 -19.98 24.86 1.67
C GLU A 300 -18.76 24.25 0.97
N CYS A 301 -18.52 24.61 -0.28
CA CYS A 301 -17.32 24.18 -0.99
C CYS A 301 -16.17 25.14 -0.65
N ARG A 302 -15.15 24.62 0.02
CA ARG A 302 -13.95 25.37 0.40
C ARG A 302 -12.73 24.73 -0.22
N GLU A 303 -11.80 25.56 -0.69
CA GLU A 303 -10.54 25.06 -1.20
C GLU A 303 -9.77 24.26 -0.14
N ASN A 304 -8.92 23.35 -0.60
CA ASN A 304 -8.13 22.46 0.25
C ASN A 304 -8.99 21.56 1.16
N GLN A 305 -10.24 21.30 0.80
CA GLN A 305 -11.10 20.34 1.48
C GLN A 305 -11.55 19.22 0.55
N MET A 306 -11.64 18.02 1.09
CA MET A 306 -12.21 16.86 0.42
C MET A 306 -13.54 16.47 1.06
N VAL A 307 -14.57 16.28 0.25
CA VAL A 307 -15.84 15.73 0.73
C VAL A 307 -15.98 14.29 0.25
N LEU A 308 -16.16 13.38 1.21
CA LEU A 308 -16.48 11.98 0.98
C LEU A 308 -17.95 11.76 1.30
N PHE A 309 -18.67 11.04 0.45
CA PHE A 309 -20.04 10.63 0.76
C PHE A 309 -20.44 9.32 0.09
N ARG A 310 -21.34 8.60 0.76
CA ARG A 310 -21.98 7.37 0.28
C ARG A 310 -22.93 7.69 -0.87
N HIS A 311 -22.46 7.55 -2.11
CA HIS A 311 -23.23 7.85 -3.33
C HIS A 311 -24.39 6.87 -3.58
N ASP A 312 -24.35 5.68 -3.00
CA ASP A 312 -25.49 4.76 -3.02
C ASP A 312 -26.57 5.08 -1.96
N ILE A 313 -26.30 6.03 -1.07
CA ILE A 313 -27.24 6.59 -0.08
C ILE A 313 -27.65 8.01 -0.49
N PHE A 314 -26.75 8.78 -1.11
CA PHE A 314 -27.00 10.16 -1.52
C PHE A 314 -26.85 10.34 -3.04
N ASP A 315 -27.85 10.96 -3.65
CA ASP A 315 -27.60 11.79 -4.84
C ASP A 315 -27.02 13.14 -4.40
N TYR A 316 -26.53 13.95 -5.32
CA TYR A 316 -25.97 15.26 -4.95
C TYR A 316 -26.20 16.32 -6.02
N THR A 317 -26.10 17.58 -5.64
CA THR A 317 -26.01 18.75 -6.52
C THR A 317 -24.77 19.54 -6.13
N LEU A 318 -23.90 19.84 -7.09
CA LEU A 318 -22.71 20.64 -6.86
C LEU A 318 -22.78 21.94 -7.68
N GLU A 319 -22.93 23.05 -6.96
CA GLU A 319 -22.87 24.42 -7.47
C GLU A 319 -21.45 24.96 -7.28
N GLY A 320 -20.84 25.47 -8.35
CA GLY A 320 -19.48 26.03 -8.28
C GLY A 320 -19.43 27.38 -7.56
N SER A 321 -18.22 27.86 -7.27
CA SER A 321 -18.01 29.20 -6.66
C SER A 321 -18.39 30.34 -7.60
N GLY A 322 -18.39 30.08 -8.91
CA GLY A 322 -18.54 31.09 -9.95
C GLY A 322 -17.22 31.70 -10.41
N GLU A 323 -16.10 31.29 -9.82
CA GLU A 323 -14.74 31.64 -10.29
C GLU A 323 -14.36 30.75 -11.46
N ASP A 324 -13.72 31.34 -12.48
CA ASP A 324 -13.34 30.65 -13.73
C ASP A 324 -12.20 29.63 -13.54
N ASP A 325 -11.39 29.82 -12.51
CA ASP A 325 -10.23 29.00 -12.15
C ASP A 325 -10.55 27.96 -11.05
N GLN A 326 -11.82 27.79 -10.70
CA GLN A 326 -12.24 26.76 -9.76
C GLN A 326 -11.91 25.36 -10.30
N LEU A 327 -11.13 24.59 -9.54
CA LEU A 327 -10.75 23.22 -9.87
C LEU A 327 -11.22 22.25 -8.78
N ALA A 328 -12.02 21.26 -9.19
CA ALA A 328 -12.37 20.12 -8.36
C ALA A 328 -11.92 18.82 -9.02
N LEU A 329 -11.31 17.92 -8.24
CA LEU A 329 -10.98 16.57 -8.65
C LEU A 329 -11.98 15.61 -8.00
N GLN A 330 -12.47 14.64 -8.76
CA GLN A 330 -13.52 13.75 -8.31
C GLN A 330 -13.24 12.30 -8.70
N ALA A 331 -13.44 11.39 -7.76
CA ALA A 331 -13.29 9.96 -7.99
C ALA A 331 -14.28 9.16 -7.15
N TRP A 332 -14.50 7.90 -7.53
CA TRP A 332 -15.39 6.99 -6.81
C TRP A 332 -14.66 5.73 -6.39
N ILE A 333 -15.01 5.22 -5.22
CA ILE A 333 -14.77 3.81 -4.86
C ILE A 333 -15.93 2.99 -5.41
N MET A 334 -15.56 1.94 -6.14
CA MET A 334 -16.47 1.07 -6.84
C MET A 334 -16.46 -0.31 -6.20
N ARG A 335 -17.63 -0.95 -6.15
CA ARG A 335 -17.72 -2.36 -5.81
C ARG A 335 -17.27 -3.25 -6.97
N ASP A 336 -17.01 -4.51 -6.63
CA ASP A 336 -16.77 -5.53 -7.64
C ASP A 336 -17.99 -5.71 -8.56
N ALA A 337 -17.71 -6.10 -9.80
CA ALA A 337 -18.71 -6.33 -10.83
C ALA A 337 -19.36 -7.71 -10.63
N GLN A 338 -20.69 -7.77 -10.65
CA GLN A 338 -21.41 -9.03 -10.41
C GLN A 338 -21.68 -9.80 -11.71
N VAL A 339 -21.83 -11.11 -11.59
CA VAL A 339 -22.17 -11.98 -12.72
C VAL A 339 -23.52 -11.55 -13.33
N GLY A 340 -23.52 -11.23 -14.63
CA GLY A 340 -24.70 -10.78 -15.36
C GLY A 340 -24.85 -9.26 -15.48
N GLU A 341 -23.94 -8.47 -14.90
CA GLU A 341 -23.93 -7.02 -15.09
C GLU A 341 -23.31 -6.64 -16.45
N VAL A 342 -23.95 -5.66 -17.12
CA VAL A 342 -23.60 -5.16 -18.45
C VAL A 342 -22.32 -4.30 -18.37
N GLY A 343 -21.43 -4.41 -19.37
CA GLY A 343 -20.18 -3.62 -19.48
C GLY A 343 -18.91 -4.26 -18.91
N MET A 344 -18.85 -5.59 -18.96
CA MET A 344 -17.65 -6.38 -18.60
C MET A 344 -16.72 -6.69 -19.79
N GLU A 345 -17.10 -6.38 -21.03
CA GLU A 345 -16.36 -6.85 -22.21
C GLU A 345 -15.09 -6.04 -22.50
N SER A 346 -14.93 -4.85 -21.89
CA SER A 346 -13.98 -3.83 -22.31
C SER A 346 -12.77 -3.63 -21.39
N ASP A 347 -12.95 -3.58 -20.06
CA ASP A 347 -11.92 -2.96 -19.19
C ASP A 347 -11.34 -3.89 -18.10
N ALA A 348 -11.72 -5.16 -18.08
CA ALA A 348 -10.95 -6.20 -17.41
C ALA A 348 -11.22 -7.48 -18.19
N ALA A 349 -10.16 -8.18 -18.59
CA ALA A 349 -10.21 -9.45 -19.29
C ALA A 349 -11.19 -10.44 -18.62
N ARG A 350 -12.46 -10.39 -19.00
CA ARG A 350 -13.23 -11.62 -19.06
C ARG A 350 -12.74 -12.31 -20.31
N PRO A 351 -12.12 -13.49 -20.17
CA PRO A 351 -11.81 -14.30 -21.31
C PRO A 351 -13.08 -14.42 -22.18
N ASP A 352 -12.96 -14.33 -23.51
CA ASP A 352 -14.10 -14.56 -24.38
C ASP A 352 -14.68 -15.96 -24.10
N GLN A 353 -15.91 -16.25 -24.54
CA GLN A 353 -16.55 -17.53 -24.23
C GLN A 353 -15.66 -18.73 -24.60
N LYS A 354 -14.86 -18.59 -25.66
CA LYS A 354 -13.84 -19.56 -26.07
C LYS A 354 -12.74 -19.71 -25.02
N THR A 355 -12.22 -18.62 -24.47
CA THR A 355 -11.21 -18.67 -23.42
C THR A 355 -11.80 -19.17 -22.09
N PHE A 356 -13.08 -18.95 -21.80
CA PHE A 356 -13.78 -19.63 -20.69
C PHE A 356 -13.89 -21.14 -20.92
N GLU A 357 -14.27 -21.57 -22.13
CA GLU A 357 -14.29 -22.99 -22.50
C GLU A 357 -12.88 -23.59 -22.43
N GLU A 358 -11.84 -22.86 -22.83
CA GLU A 358 -10.43 -23.27 -22.68
C GLU A 358 -10.00 -23.34 -21.20
N LEU A 359 -10.42 -22.39 -20.35
CA LEU A 359 -10.20 -22.39 -18.90
C LEU A 359 -10.93 -23.55 -18.19
N GLU A 360 -12.16 -23.86 -18.60
CA GLU A 360 -12.91 -25.03 -18.12
C GLU A 360 -12.25 -26.35 -18.54
N ASN A 361 -11.58 -26.34 -19.70
CA ASN A 361 -10.80 -27.45 -20.22
C ASN A 361 -9.35 -27.49 -19.70
N ILE A 362 -8.91 -26.52 -18.88
CA ILE A 362 -7.63 -26.64 -18.16
C ILE A 362 -7.75 -27.90 -17.30
N PRO A 363 -6.80 -28.85 -17.44
CA PRO A 363 -6.78 -30.04 -16.62
C PRO A 363 -6.85 -29.63 -15.15
N ARG A 364 -7.98 -29.91 -14.50
CA ARG A 364 -8.09 -29.72 -13.06
C ARG A 364 -7.01 -30.59 -12.44
N GLY A 365 -6.22 -30.01 -11.54
CA GLY A 365 -5.29 -30.78 -10.73
C GLY A 365 -6.02 -31.96 -10.07
N PRO A 366 -5.32 -33.05 -9.72
CA PRO A 366 -5.94 -34.21 -9.09
C PRO A 366 -6.82 -33.75 -7.93
N SER A 367 -8.06 -34.23 -7.89
CA SER A 367 -8.99 -33.93 -6.79
C SER A 367 -8.45 -34.61 -5.54
N TYR A 368 -7.70 -33.88 -4.72
CA TYR A 368 -7.21 -34.36 -3.42
C TYR A 368 -8.36 -34.61 -2.41
N SER A 369 -9.61 -34.52 -2.85
CA SER A 369 -10.85 -34.60 -2.05
C SER A 369 -11.41 -36.01 -1.87
N THR A 370 -10.70 -37.08 -2.19
CA THR A 370 -11.19 -38.44 -1.87
C THR A 370 -10.89 -38.85 -0.43
N SER A 371 -10.00 -38.12 0.25
CA SER A 371 -9.78 -38.14 1.69
C SER A 371 -10.11 -36.77 2.28
N ASP A 372 -10.61 -36.69 3.51
CA ASP A 372 -10.78 -35.43 4.27
C ASP A 372 -9.43 -34.76 4.61
N GLU A 373 -8.34 -35.13 3.95
CA GLU A 373 -6.97 -34.77 4.27
C GLU A 373 -6.46 -33.62 3.39
N THR A 374 -5.91 -32.59 4.01
CA THR A 374 -5.39 -31.39 3.34
C THR A 374 -3.99 -31.05 3.83
N VAL A 375 -3.23 -30.30 3.02
CA VAL A 375 -1.98 -29.67 3.46
C VAL A 375 -2.26 -28.18 3.63
N ASP A 376 -2.35 -27.75 4.88
CA ASP A 376 -2.75 -26.39 5.23
C ASP A 376 -1.54 -25.55 5.62
N CYS A 377 -1.49 -24.31 5.13
CA CYS A 377 -0.57 -23.29 5.61
C CYS A 377 -1.12 -22.73 6.93
N MET A 378 -0.37 -22.94 8.01
CA MET A 378 -0.78 -22.59 9.38
C MET A 378 -0.19 -21.27 9.84
N SER A 379 1.01 -20.92 9.36
CA SER A 379 1.67 -19.66 9.71
C SER A 379 2.68 -19.23 8.65
N ILE A 380 3.01 -17.94 8.68
CA ILE A 380 3.96 -17.30 7.78
C ILE A 380 4.98 -16.51 8.62
N GLY A 381 6.24 -16.56 8.22
CA GLY A 381 7.30 -15.65 8.66
C GLY A 381 7.85 -14.90 7.44
N LEU A 382 8.20 -13.63 7.63
CA LEU A 382 8.68 -12.79 6.55
C LEU A 382 9.61 -11.70 7.06
N ARG A 383 10.72 -11.52 6.35
CA ARG A 383 11.51 -10.28 6.33
C ARG A 383 11.63 -9.79 4.89
N ALA A 384 11.34 -8.50 4.67
CA ALA A 384 11.33 -7.89 3.36
C ALA A 384 11.80 -6.41 3.44
N PRO A 385 12.13 -5.78 2.30
CA PRO A 385 12.50 -4.36 2.21
C PRO A 385 11.46 -3.44 2.85
N GLY A 386 11.84 -2.21 3.20
CA GLY A 386 10.94 -1.26 3.86
C GLY A 386 10.66 -1.58 5.34
N GLN A 387 11.68 -2.07 6.06
CA GLN A 387 11.61 -2.39 7.50
C GLN A 387 10.51 -3.40 7.85
N MET A 388 10.21 -4.34 6.96
CA MET A 388 9.16 -5.33 7.19
C MET A 388 9.72 -6.52 7.95
N TRP A 389 9.62 -6.49 9.27
CA TRP A 389 10.08 -7.57 10.16
C TRP A 389 9.07 -8.70 10.35
N PHE A 390 7.82 -8.52 9.91
CA PHE A 390 6.74 -9.48 10.11
C PHE A 390 5.64 -9.36 9.04
N PRO A 391 4.81 -10.41 8.83
CA PRO A 391 3.82 -10.45 7.75
C PRO A 391 2.79 -9.31 7.75
N GLN A 392 2.40 -8.77 8.90
CA GLN A 392 1.44 -7.67 9.00
C GLN A 392 1.98 -6.35 8.41
N ALA A 393 3.28 -6.08 8.59
CA ALA A 393 3.92 -4.92 7.97
C ALA A 393 3.91 -5.04 6.43
N TYR A 394 4.13 -6.26 5.92
CA TYR A 394 4.05 -6.54 4.49
C TYR A 394 2.64 -6.38 3.93
N TRP A 395 1.62 -6.86 4.64
CA TRP A 395 0.22 -6.63 4.25
C TRP A 395 -0.13 -5.14 4.20
N SER A 396 0.34 -4.37 5.17
CA SER A 396 0.13 -2.93 5.23
C SER A 396 0.77 -2.23 4.03
N MET A 397 2.01 -2.60 3.67
CA MET A 397 2.67 -2.07 2.48
C MET A 397 1.91 -2.40 1.19
N LEU A 398 1.51 -3.67 1.00
CA LEU A 398 0.76 -4.06 -0.19
C LEU A 398 -0.55 -3.29 -0.29
N SER A 399 -1.23 -3.09 0.84
CA SER A 399 -2.49 -2.34 0.92
C SER A 399 -2.31 -0.85 0.62
N MET A 400 -1.10 -0.31 0.86
CA MET A 400 -0.74 1.09 0.62
C MET A 400 0.00 1.33 -0.69
N ALA A 401 0.24 0.28 -1.50
CA ALA A 401 1.01 0.31 -2.73
C ALA A 401 2.39 1.00 -2.58
N THR A 402 3.09 0.75 -1.47
CA THR A 402 4.37 1.43 -1.18
C THR A 402 5.51 0.86 -2.02
N ASP A 403 6.24 1.74 -2.73
CA ASP A 403 7.52 1.40 -3.33
C ASP A 403 8.61 1.33 -2.24
N THR A 404 9.31 0.21 -2.17
CA THR A 404 10.40 -0.04 -1.20
C THR A 404 11.78 -0.05 -1.84
N ALA A 405 11.87 0.28 -3.14
CA ALA A 405 13.15 0.38 -3.84
C ALA A 405 13.94 1.59 -3.32
N ILE A 406 15.12 1.32 -2.76
CA ILE A 406 16.04 2.33 -2.26
C ILE A 406 17.32 2.37 -3.09
N LEU A 407 18.06 3.46 -2.99
CA LEU A 407 19.43 3.51 -3.49
C LEU A 407 20.27 2.46 -2.74
N VAL A 408 21.20 1.78 -3.43
CA VAL A 408 22.13 0.87 -2.75
C VAL A 408 22.86 1.61 -1.63
N PRO A 409 22.77 1.13 -0.37
CA PRO A 409 23.51 1.73 0.73
C PRO A 409 25.02 1.57 0.54
N GLN A 410 25.79 2.62 0.82
CA GLN A 410 27.25 2.60 0.72
C GLN A 410 27.91 1.50 1.58
N ILE A 411 27.26 1.10 2.67
CA ILE A 411 27.69 0.00 3.54
C ILE A 411 27.59 -1.38 2.85
N ARG A 412 26.80 -1.52 1.78
CA ARG A 412 26.74 -2.75 0.96
C ARG A 412 27.86 -2.72 -0.08
N TRP A 413 27.88 -1.69 -0.93
CA TRP A 413 29.01 -1.41 -1.82
C TRP A 413 28.99 0.03 -2.31
N ASP A 414 30.16 0.49 -2.77
CA ASP A 414 30.34 1.85 -3.26
C ASP A 414 29.80 2.01 -4.68
N LEU A 415 28.64 2.65 -4.83
CA LEU A 415 28.06 2.92 -6.14
C LEU A 415 28.97 3.77 -7.03
N ASP A 416 29.79 4.68 -6.50
CA ASP A 416 30.62 5.56 -7.33
C ASP A 416 31.66 4.77 -8.14
N LEU A 417 32.12 3.64 -7.56
CA LEU A 417 33.05 2.73 -8.23
C LEU A 417 32.37 1.87 -9.29
N TYR A 418 31.16 1.38 -9.01
CA TYR A 418 30.51 0.31 -9.79
C TYR A 418 29.35 0.76 -10.67
N TYR A 419 28.87 2.00 -10.52
CA TYR A 419 27.77 2.55 -11.30
C TYR A 419 28.26 3.33 -12.52
N SER A 420 27.53 3.18 -13.63
CA SER A 420 27.60 4.05 -14.81
C SER A 420 26.23 4.06 -15.50
N PRO A 421 25.65 5.23 -15.82
CA PRO A 421 24.39 5.29 -16.56
C PRO A 421 24.50 4.65 -17.95
N GLU A 422 25.69 4.67 -18.54
CA GLU A 422 26.01 3.96 -19.78
C GLU A 422 26.42 2.52 -19.49
N GLN A 423 26.02 1.59 -20.36
CA GLN A 423 26.39 0.18 -20.28
C GLN A 423 27.87 -0.01 -20.68
N VAL A 424 28.76 0.15 -19.70
CA VAL A 424 30.21 -0.01 -19.89
C VAL A 424 30.71 -1.29 -19.18
N PRO A 425 31.68 -2.03 -19.76
CA PRO A 425 32.22 -3.23 -19.13
C PRO A 425 32.71 -2.98 -17.70
N GLY A 426 32.31 -3.86 -16.77
CA GLY A 426 32.72 -3.79 -15.37
C GLY A 426 31.89 -2.84 -14.50
N LYS A 427 30.86 -2.19 -15.03
CA LYS A 427 29.92 -1.35 -14.28
C LYS A 427 28.46 -1.78 -14.51
N GLY A 428 27.61 -1.52 -13.51
CA GLY A 428 26.16 -1.65 -13.60
C GLY A 428 25.50 -0.31 -13.87
N TYR A 429 24.39 -0.31 -14.60
CA TYR A 429 23.60 0.90 -14.88
C TYR A 429 22.39 1.08 -13.97
N ILE A 430 22.20 0.18 -13.01
CA ILE A 430 21.13 0.26 -12.01
C ILE A 430 21.72 0.67 -10.65
N ARG A 431 20.96 1.49 -9.92
CA ARG A 431 21.32 1.99 -8.58
C ARG A 431 20.23 1.79 -7.53
N HIS A 432 19.05 1.33 -7.93
CA HIS A 432 17.90 1.11 -7.04
C HIS A 432 17.60 -0.37 -6.88
N PHE A 433 17.30 -0.78 -5.65
CA PHE A 433 17.10 -2.16 -5.23
C PHE A 433 16.03 -2.23 -4.15
N GLY A 434 15.25 -3.31 -4.10
CA GLY A 434 14.46 -3.63 -2.92
C GLY A 434 15.36 -4.23 -1.85
N MET A 435 16.05 -3.42 -1.05
CA MET A 435 16.98 -3.94 -0.03
C MET A 435 16.34 -3.95 1.35
N MET A 436 16.65 -5.00 2.12
CA MET A 436 16.40 -5.00 3.55
C MET A 436 17.36 -4.03 4.21
N ASP A 437 16.92 -3.45 5.32
CA ASP A 437 17.80 -2.61 6.12
C ASP A 437 19.06 -3.40 6.54
N THR A 438 20.17 -2.70 6.74
CA THR A 438 21.43 -3.38 7.08
C THR A 438 21.31 -4.14 8.40
N ASP A 439 20.60 -3.58 9.39
CA ASP A 439 20.39 -4.28 10.66
C ASP A 439 19.49 -5.49 10.45
N GLN A 440 18.42 -5.36 9.67
CA GLN A 440 17.51 -6.46 9.30
C GLN A 440 18.23 -7.61 8.58
N MET A 441 19.25 -7.30 7.78
CA MET A 441 20.01 -8.31 7.05
C MET A 441 21.12 -8.95 7.89
N THR A 442 21.80 -8.17 8.75
CA THR A 442 23.09 -8.57 9.33
C THR A 442 23.06 -8.91 10.82
N THR A 443 22.11 -8.35 11.58
CA THR A 443 21.96 -8.66 13.01
C THR A 443 21.43 -10.09 13.20
N PHE A 444 21.86 -10.72 14.31
CA PHE A 444 21.50 -12.11 14.59
C PHE A 444 21.71 -12.45 16.07
N ASP A 445 20.71 -13.07 16.69
CA ASP A 445 20.80 -13.59 18.06
C ASP A 445 21.49 -14.96 18.09
N ASN A 446 22.81 -14.97 18.11
CA ASN A 446 23.59 -16.21 18.07
C ASN A 446 23.40 -17.06 19.34
N GLU A 447 23.21 -16.43 20.51
CA GLU A 447 23.02 -17.15 21.78
C GLU A 447 21.70 -17.93 21.77
N PHE A 448 20.64 -17.34 21.22
CA PHE A 448 19.36 -18.01 21.06
C PHE A 448 19.48 -19.30 20.23
N PHE A 449 20.32 -19.32 19.19
CA PHE A 449 20.55 -20.51 18.36
C PHE A 449 21.70 -21.41 18.85
N GLY A 450 22.37 -21.06 19.94
CA GLY A 450 23.49 -21.83 20.48
C GLY A 450 24.73 -21.81 19.59
N LEU A 451 24.89 -20.75 18.79
CA LEU A 451 26.06 -20.54 17.94
C LEU A 451 27.06 -19.61 18.63
N THR A 452 28.34 -19.90 18.47
CA THR A 452 29.40 -19.04 19.01
C THR A 452 29.50 -17.73 18.22
N PRO A 453 30.03 -16.64 18.81
CA PRO A 453 30.25 -15.39 18.10
C PRO A 453 31.16 -15.53 16.85
N ASP A 454 32.14 -16.44 16.90
CA ASP A 454 33.02 -16.70 15.76
C ASP A 454 32.28 -17.42 14.63
N GLU A 455 31.43 -18.40 14.96
CA GLU A 455 30.60 -19.08 13.97
C GLU A 455 29.60 -18.13 13.33
N SER A 456 28.91 -17.30 14.13
CA SER A 456 27.92 -16.35 13.63
C SER A 456 28.55 -15.29 12.74
N ARG A 457 29.73 -14.76 13.10
CA ARG A 457 30.44 -13.72 12.33
C ARG A 457 30.65 -14.13 10.87
N VAL A 458 31.03 -15.39 10.65
CA VAL A 458 31.29 -15.95 9.32
C VAL A 458 30.10 -16.72 8.75
N THR A 459 28.96 -16.73 9.43
CA THR A 459 27.73 -17.30 8.87
C THR A 459 27.15 -16.34 7.84
N ASP A 460 26.78 -16.86 6.69
CA ASP A 460 26.12 -16.10 5.64
C ASP A 460 24.87 -15.33 6.14
N PRO A 461 24.76 -13.99 5.99
CA PRO A 461 23.69 -13.23 6.63
C PRO A 461 22.25 -13.65 6.27
N PRO A 462 21.88 -13.97 5.00
CA PRO A 462 20.56 -14.50 4.70
C PRO A 462 20.31 -15.87 5.35
N ALA A 463 21.36 -16.68 5.56
CA ALA A 463 21.23 -17.93 6.31
C ALA A 463 20.90 -17.68 7.80
N ARG A 464 21.40 -16.60 8.40
CA ARG A 464 21.01 -16.16 9.75
C ARG A 464 19.53 -15.76 9.79
N ASN A 465 19.09 -14.99 8.80
CA ASN A 465 17.67 -14.64 8.63
C ASN A 465 16.78 -15.87 8.53
N ILE A 466 17.20 -16.90 7.79
CA ILE A 466 16.45 -18.16 7.68
C ILE A 466 16.28 -18.85 9.04
N LEU A 467 17.28 -18.78 9.94
CA LEU A 467 17.18 -19.33 11.29
C LEU A 467 16.13 -18.58 12.12
N GLU A 468 16.20 -17.25 12.12
CA GLU A 468 15.27 -16.40 12.87
C GLU A 468 13.85 -16.49 12.32
N VAL A 469 13.65 -16.17 11.04
CA VAL A 469 12.34 -16.20 10.39
C VAL A 469 11.73 -17.61 10.39
N GLY A 470 12.58 -18.64 10.27
CA GLY A 470 12.18 -20.04 10.41
C GLY A 470 11.59 -20.34 11.78
N TYR A 471 12.28 -19.94 12.85
CA TYR A 471 11.77 -20.11 14.21
C TYR A 471 10.54 -19.24 14.48
N GLU A 472 10.54 -17.98 14.06
CA GLU A 472 9.39 -17.09 14.25
C GLU A 472 8.12 -17.62 13.54
N CYS A 473 8.26 -18.19 12.35
CA CYS A 473 7.16 -18.83 11.63
C CYS A 473 6.60 -20.02 12.41
N LEU A 474 7.47 -20.90 12.91
CA LEU A 474 7.09 -22.02 13.77
C LEU A 474 6.44 -21.54 15.08
N TYR A 475 6.96 -20.48 15.68
CA TYR A 475 6.41 -19.89 16.90
C TYR A 475 4.99 -19.34 16.70
N ARG A 476 4.74 -18.66 15.57
CA ARG A 476 3.38 -18.25 15.16
C ARG A 476 2.47 -19.46 14.92
N GLY A 477 3.05 -20.60 14.50
CA GLY A 477 2.40 -21.91 14.44
C GLY A 477 2.25 -22.62 15.80
N LEU A 478 2.45 -21.92 16.92
CA LEU A 478 2.33 -22.38 18.31
C LEU A 478 3.39 -23.40 18.78
N TRP A 479 4.53 -23.45 18.09
CA TRP A 479 5.70 -24.24 18.50
C TRP A 479 6.65 -23.44 19.39
N THR A 480 7.26 -24.11 20.37
CA THR A 480 8.40 -23.57 21.15
C THR A 480 9.63 -24.42 20.88
N LYS A 481 10.83 -23.91 21.16
CA LYS A 481 12.08 -24.70 21.02
C LYS A 481 12.02 -26.03 21.75
N GLU A 482 11.37 -26.10 22.91
CA GLU A 482 11.18 -27.34 23.67
C GLU A 482 10.29 -28.32 22.93
N LYS A 483 9.17 -27.83 22.36
CA LYS A 483 8.22 -28.67 21.62
C LYS A 483 8.78 -29.18 20.29
N LEU A 484 9.73 -28.48 19.69
CA LEU A 484 10.36 -28.85 18.41
C LEU A 484 11.37 -30.00 18.53
N LYS A 485 11.87 -30.29 19.74
CA LYS A 485 12.89 -31.32 19.97
C LYS A 485 12.44 -32.69 19.48
N GLY A 486 13.09 -33.20 18.44
CA GLY A 486 12.86 -34.51 17.86
C GLY A 486 11.61 -34.62 16.98
N ILE A 487 10.94 -33.51 16.67
CA ILE A 487 9.77 -33.50 15.77
C ILE A 487 10.24 -33.67 14.32
N ASP A 488 9.57 -34.55 13.59
CA ASP A 488 9.80 -34.75 12.16
C ASP A 488 9.11 -33.63 11.35
N ILE A 489 9.90 -32.64 10.90
CA ILE A 489 9.47 -31.51 10.06
C ILE A 489 10.31 -31.50 8.79
N ALA A 490 9.66 -31.62 7.63
CA ALA A 490 10.35 -31.43 6.35
C ALA A 490 10.82 -29.98 6.20
N VAL A 491 12.10 -29.74 5.93
CA VAL A 491 12.62 -28.39 5.68
C VAL A 491 13.11 -28.33 4.25
N CYS A 492 12.35 -27.67 3.37
CA CYS A 492 12.78 -27.45 1.99
C CYS A 492 12.90 -25.95 1.74
N MET A 493 14.06 -25.53 1.24
CA MET A 493 14.35 -24.12 1.04
C MET A 493 14.87 -23.82 -0.36
N GLY A 494 14.35 -22.75 -0.96
CA GLY A 494 14.90 -22.09 -2.12
C GLY A 494 16.00 -21.13 -1.68
N TYR A 495 17.25 -21.44 -2.03
CA TYR A 495 18.38 -20.59 -1.66
C TYR A 495 19.49 -20.69 -2.69
N ALA A 496 19.77 -19.56 -3.35
CA ALA A 496 20.80 -19.46 -4.37
C ALA A 496 22.20 -19.36 -3.75
N GLU A 497 23.21 -19.46 -4.61
CA GLU A 497 24.59 -19.23 -4.20
C GLU A 497 24.74 -17.81 -3.62
N SER A 498 25.20 -17.75 -2.37
CA SER A 498 25.34 -16.49 -1.66
C SER A 498 26.53 -15.69 -2.19
N GLU A 499 26.30 -14.40 -2.47
CA GLU A 499 27.36 -13.44 -2.78
C GLU A 499 28.38 -13.37 -1.64
N PHE A 500 27.97 -13.62 -0.39
CA PHE A 500 28.84 -13.72 0.78
C PHE A 500 29.85 -14.89 0.67
N SER A 501 29.42 -16.04 0.13
CA SER A 501 30.33 -17.14 -0.17
C SER A 501 31.37 -16.73 -1.23
N SER A 502 30.95 -15.99 -2.26
CA SER A 502 31.87 -15.48 -3.29
C SER A 502 32.91 -14.50 -2.70
N MET A 503 32.45 -13.60 -1.83
CA MET A 503 33.30 -12.69 -1.04
C MET A 503 34.32 -13.45 -0.17
N ALA A 504 33.88 -14.52 0.49
CA ALA A 504 34.76 -15.40 1.27
C ALA A 504 35.86 -16.02 0.41
N HIS A 505 35.53 -16.55 -0.78
CA HIS A 505 36.51 -17.12 -1.70
C HIS A 505 37.50 -16.07 -2.23
N ARG A 506 37.09 -14.80 -2.34
CA ARG A 506 37.97 -13.67 -2.67
C ARG A 506 38.86 -13.21 -1.50
N GLY A 507 38.68 -13.76 -0.30
CA GLY A 507 39.42 -13.35 0.89
C GLY A 507 38.96 -12.02 1.49
N THR A 508 37.77 -11.54 1.14
CA THR A 508 37.21 -10.27 1.67
C THR A 508 36.54 -10.43 3.03
N ILE A 509 36.34 -11.67 3.50
CA ILE A 509 35.78 -11.97 4.83
C ILE A 509 36.89 -12.54 5.70
N GLU A 510 37.20 -11.84 6.79
CA GLU A 510 38.19 -12.27 7.76
C GLU A 510 37.66 -13.37 8.71
N GLY A 511 38.57 -14.17 9.25
CA GLY A 511 38.24 -15.14 10.30
C GLY A 511 37.61 -16.44 9.82
N ILE A 512 37.57 -16.71 8.51
CA ILE A 512 37.19 -18.01 7.97
C ILE A 512 38.32 -19.00 8.21
N GLN A 513 38.03 -20.01 9.02
CA GLN A 513 38.93 -21.11 9.36
C GLN A 513 38.41 -22.42 8.73
N PRO A 514 39.25 -23.47 8.63
CA PRO A 514 38.83 -24.75 8.05
C PRO A 514 37.59 -25.37 8.71
N ASP A 515 37.42 -25.16 10.01
CA ASP A 515 36.29 -25.62 10.82
C ASP A 515 35.01 -24.77 10.64
N THR A 516 35.14 -23.48 10.33
CA THR A 516 34.00 -22.59 10.07
C THR A 516 33.55 -22.56 8.60
N ARG A 517 34.23 -23.29 7.71
CA ARG A 517 33.91 -23.31 6.26
C ARG A 517 32.46 -23.70 5.97
N ASN A 518 31.86 -24.57 6.78
CA ASN A 518 30.46 -24.95 6.61
C ASN A 518 29.48 -23.79 6.88
N ASN A 519 29.89 -22.73 7.58
CA ASN A 519 29.02 -21.59 7.92
C ASN A 519 28.72 -20.67 6.73
N ILE A 520 29.53 -20.75 5.66
CA ILE A 520 29.31 -20.01 4.40
C ILE A 520 28.66 -20.87 3.30
N MET A 521 28.39 -22.15 3.55
CA MET A 521 27.87 -23.07 2.53
C MET A 521 26.34 -23.10 2.52
N CYS A 522 25.73 -22.64 1.41
CA CYS A 522 24.29 -22.67 1.17
C CYS A 522 23.65 -24.06 1.38
N ALA A 523 24.38 -25.13 1.05
CA ALA A 523 23.92 -26.51 1.20
C ALA A 523 23.68 -26.94 2.66
N THR A 524 24.25 -26.23 3.64
CA THR A 524 24.14 -26.60 5.06
C THR A 524 23.01 -25.89 5.79
N VAL A 525 22.38 -24.88 5.18
CA VAL A 525 21.46 -23.98 5.89
C VAL A 525 20.20 -24.70 6.37
N ALA A 526 19.59 -25.54 5.53
CA ALA A 526 18.44 -26.36 5.92
C ALA A 526 18.78 -27.30 7.09
N ALA A 527 19.95 -27.95 7.03
CA ALA A 527 20.43 -28.83 8.10
C ALA A 527 20.77 -28.06 9.38
N ARG A 528 21.24 -26.82 9.26
CA ARG A 528 21.54 -25.95 10.40
C ARG A 528 20.28 -25.53 11.14
N LEU A 529 19.18 -25.26 10.43
CA LEU A 529 17.88 -25.01 11.05
C LEU A 529 17.41 -26.22 11.87
N HIS A 530 17.53 -27.43 11.30
CA HIS A 530 17.29 -28.67 12.06
C HIS A 530 18.18 -28.79 13.29
N TYR A 531 19.48 -28.55 13.15
CA TYR A 531 20.44 -28.65 14.23
C TYR A 531 20.13 -27.68 15.38
N CYS A 532 19.95 -26.39 15.08
CA CYS A 532 19.76 -25.35 16.10
C CYS A 532 18.42 -25.48 16.84
N LEU A 533 17.39 -26.03 16.17
CA LEU A 533 16.06 -26.26 16.75
C LEU A 533 15.85 -27.71 17.20
N ASN A 534 16.87 -28.56 17.06
CA ASN A 534 16.83 -30.00 17.36
C ASN A 534 15.66 -30.73 16.69
N MET A 535 15.33 -30.36 15.46
CA MET A 535 14.29 -31.01 14.65
C MET A 535 14.86 -32.21 13.88
N LYS A 536 13.98 -33.07 13.39
CA LYS A 536 14.29 -34.21 12.53
C LYS A 536 13.52 -34.10 11.21
N GLY A 537 13.77 -35.02 10.30
CA GLY A 537 13.07 -35.11 9.01
C GLY A 537 13.99 -34.84 7.83
N PRO A 538 13.45 -34.85 6.61
CA PRO A 538 14.21 -34.48 5.41
C PRO A 538 14.51 -32.99 5.40
N CYS A 539 15.74 -32.63 5.06
CA CYS A 539 16.14 -31.25 4.77
C CYS A 539 16.72 -31.16 3.36
N ALA A 540 16.31 -30.17 2.58
CA ALA A 540 16.78 -29.96 1.21
C ALA A 540 16.89 -28.47 0.86
N THR A 541 17.95 -28.13 0.14
CA THR A 541 18.13 -26.82 -0.49
C THR A 541 17.99 -27.01 -2.00
N THR A 542 17.12 -26.23 -2.64
CA THR A 542 16.89 -26.24 -4.09
C THR A 542 17.30 -24.90 -4.70
N GLU A 543 17.94 -24.95 -5.86
CA GLU A 543 18.30 -23.77 -6.64
C GLU A 543 17.85 -23.96 -8.08
N THR A 544 16.81 -23.22 -8.47
CA THR A 544 16.18 -23.18 -9.79
C THR A 544 15.93 -21.72 -10.22
N ALA A 545 16.81 -20.81 -9.83
CA ALA A 545 16.70 -19.36 -9.99
C ALA A 545 15.41 -18.79 -9.38
N CYS A 546 14.64 -18.01 -10.15
CA CYS A 546 13.46 -17.30 -9.65
C CYS A 546 12.36 -18.24 -9.10
N SER A 547 12.36 -19.53 -9.46
CA SER A 547 11.38 -20.50 -8.97
C SER A 547 11.82 -21.28 -7.73
N SER A 548 13.02 -21.04 -7.19
CA SER A 548 13.63 -21.83 -6.11
C SER A 548 12.71 -22.05 -4.90
N SER A 549 11.99 -21.03 -4.45
CA SER A 549 11.09 -21.12 -3.29
C SER A 549 9.84 -21.96 -3.57
N LEU A 550 9.29 -21.88 -4.79
CA LEU A 550 8.15 -22.69 -5.22
C LEU A 550 8.58 -24.14 -5.46
N SER A 551 9.75 -24.38 -6.03
CA SER A 551 10.33 -25.72 -6.17
C SER A 551 10.61 -26.37 -4.82
N ALA A 552 11.13 -25.62 -3.86
CA ALA A 552 11.28 -26.07 -2.48
C ALA A 552 9.93 -26.43 -1.84
N THR A 553 8.92 -25.59 -2.02
CA THR A 553 7.57 -25.85 -1.52
C THR A 553 6.94 -27.08 -2.18
N ALA A 554 7.16 -27.27 -3.47
CA ALA A 554 6.72 -28.47 -4.20
C ALA A 554 7.40 -29.74 -3.66
N LEU A 555 8.71 -29.69 -3.39
CA LEU A 555 9.44 -30.79 -2.77
C LEU A 555 8.93 -31.10 -1.36
N MET A 556 8.72 -30.09 -0.52
CA MET A 556 8.11 -30.23 0.81
C MET A 556 6.74 -30.90 0.70
N HIS A 557 5.91 -30.45 -0.23
CA HIS A 557 4.58 -31.00 -0.47
C HIS A 557 4.64 -32.48 -0.86
N THR A 558 5.67 -32.94 -1.56
CA THR A 558 5.84 -34.39 -1.86
C THR A 558 6.04 -35.25 -0.62
N PHE A 559 6.65 -34.72 0.44
CA PHE A 559 6.84 -35.44 1.71
C PHE A 559 5.56 -35.48 2.56
N MET A 560 4.63 -34.54 2.32
CA MET A 560 3.43 -34.34 3.15
C MET A 560 2.15 -34.89 2.53
N ARG A 561 2.06 -35.00 1.20
CA ARG A 561 0.82 -35.44 0.53
C ARG A 561 0.56 -36.94 0.69
N PRO A 562 -0.72 -37.39 0.63
CA PRO A 562 -1.06 -38.80 0.59
C PRO A 562 -0.33 -39.52 -0.55
N GLN A 563 0.22 -40.70 -0.27
CA GLN A 563 0.82 -41.54 -1.30
C GLN A 563 -0.27 -42.19 -2.14
N LEU A 564 -0.49 -41.69 -3.37
CA LEU A 564 -1.34 -42.39 -4.33
C LEU A 564 -0.58 -43.57 -4.95
N PRO A 565 -1.28 -44.66 -5.33
CA PRO A 565 -0.65 -45.85 -5.92
C PRO A 565 0.19 -45.56 -7.17
N GLU A 566 -0.18 -44.54 -7.95
CA GLU A 566 0.53 -44.05 -9.13
C GLU A 566 1.86 -43.32 -8.83
N PHE A 567 2.04 -42.84 -7.60
CA PHE A 567 3.25 -42.18 -7.13
C PHE A 567 4.04 -43.11 -6.21
N THR A 568 4.37 -44.31 -6.69
CA THR A 568 5.22 -45.26 -5.97
C THR A 568 6.66 -44.76 -5.93
N GLN A 569 6.99 -43.89 -4.98
CA GLN A 569 8.38 -43.75 -4.53
C GLN A 569 8.73 -44.93 -3.61
N THR A 570 10.01 -45.28 -3.59
CA THR A 570 10.60 -46.43 -2.88
C THR A 570 9.95 -46.71 -1.52
N ALA A 571 9.66 -48.00 -1.26
CA ALA A 571 8.79 -48.58 -0.24
C ALA A 571 8.99 -48.22 1.27
N ASN A 572 9.69 -47.14 1.61
CA ASN A 572 10.08 -46.80 2.98
C ASN A 572 9.84 -45.33 3.40
N GLN A 573 9.16 -44.49 2.61
CA GLN A 573 8.87 -43.12 3.04
C GLN A 573 7.56 -43.05 3.84
N LYS A 574 7.65 -42.66 5.10
CA LYS A 574 6.50 -42.29 5.93
C LYS A 574 6.08 -40.87 5.54
N GLN A 575 4.78 -40.66 5.32
CA GLN A 575 4.21 -39.34 5.13
C GLN A 575 4.46 -38.46 6.37
N LEU A 576 4.87 -37.22 6.15
CA LEU A 576 5.16 -36.27 7.22
C LEU A 576 3.95 -35.39 7.51
N THR A 577 3.74 -35.11 8.78
CA THR A 577 2.63 -34.25 9.25
C THR A 577 2.98 -32.76 9.13
N TYR A 578 4.26 -32.40 9.13
CA TYR A 578 4.71 -31.01 9.24
C TYR A 578 5.78 -30.70 8.18
N GLY A 579 5.75 -29.48 7.65
CA GLY A 579 6.73 -29.01 6.68
C GLY A 579 6.96 -27.51 6.72
N LEU A 580 8.14 -27.09 6.26
CA LEU A 580 8.54 -25.71 6.05
C LEU A 580 8.93 -25.52 4.59
N GLY A 581 8.24 -24.61 3.90
CA GLY A 581 8.66 -24.07 2.61
C GLY A 581 9.34 -22.73 2.85
N ILE A 582 10.59 -22.59 2.40
CA ILE A 582 11.42 -21.42 2.67
C ILE A 582 11.94 -20.83 1.36
N GLY A 583 12.06 -19.51 1.28
CA GLY A 583 12.79 -18.81 0.22
C GLY A 583 13.57 -17.65 0.82
N SER A 584 14.84 -17.50 0.43
CA SER A 584 15.66 -16.38 0.91
C SER A 584 16.61 -15.87 -0.16
N ASN A 585 16.91 -14.58 -0.12
CA ASN A 585 17.88 -13.94 -1.00
C ASN A 585 18.48 -12.68 -0.36
N GLY A 586 19.76 -12.40 -0.60
CA GLY A 586 20.45 -11.21 -0.12
C GLY A 586 21.60 -10.80 -1.04
N HIS A 587 21.91 -9.49 -1.04
CA HIS A 587 22.89 -8.87 -1.93
C HIS A 587 24.00 -8.19 -1.12
N PHE A 588 25.24 -8.56 -1.37
CA PHE A 588 26.43 -8.07 -0.65
C PHE A 588 27.57 -7.64 -1.57
N ASP A 589 27.48 -7.91 -2.87
CA ASP A 589 28.56 -7.63 -3.82
C ASP A 589 28.02 -7.14 -5.19
N PRO A 590 28.58 -6.08 -5.79
CA PRO A 590 28.15 -5.56 -7.09
C PRO A 590 28.35 -6.51 -8.27
N PHE A 591 29.25 -7.52 -8.21
CA PHE A 591 29.65 -8.25 -9.42
C PHE A 591 28.52 -9.03 -10.11
N TYR A 592 27.57 -9.57 -9.34
CA TYR A 592 26.43 -10.27 -9.93
C TYR A 592 25.45 -9.28 -10.58
N THR A 593 25.23 -8.12 -9.95
CA THR A 593 24.48 -7.00 -10.57
C THR A 593 25.11 -6.55 -11.88
N ILE A 594 26.43 -6.34 -11.90
CA ILE A 594 27.18 -5.96 -13.11
C ILE A 594 26.97 -7.00 -14.22
N SER A 595 27.00 -8.28 -13.88
CA SER A 595 26.78 -9.38 -14.84
C SER A 595 25.37 -9.35 -15.42
N LEU A 596 24.34 -9.09 -14.60
CA LEU A 596 22.96 -8.97 -15.05
C LEU A 596 22.71 -7.72 -15.90
N CYS A 597 23.36 -6.60 -15.57
CA CYS A 597 23.40 -5.41 -16.44
C CYS A 597 24.09 -5.74 -17.78
N GLY A 598 25.17 -6.51 -17.78
CA GLY A 598 25.84 -6.95 -19.01
C GLY A 598 24.94 -7.81 -19.91
N ALA A 599 23.97 -8.52 -19.32
CA ALA A 599 22.97 -9.30 -20.03
C ALA A 599 21.68 -8.53 -20.35
N SER A 600 21.64 -7.22 -20.06
CA SER A 600 20.47 -6.35 -20.24
C SER A 600 19.19 -6.88 -19.57
N MET A 601 19.33 -7.53 -18.42
CA MET A 601 18.20 -8.10 -17.67
C MET A 601 17.55 -7.09 -16.71
N LEU A 602 18.33 -6.08 -16.28
CA LEU A 602 17.88 -5.11 -15.29
C LEU A 602 17.32 -3.87 -15.98
N THR A 603 16.33 -3.26 -15.36
CA THR A 603 15.73 -1.99 -15.81
C THR A 603 16.71 -0.81 -15.71
N HIS A 604 16.61 0.16 -16.63
CA HIS A 604 17.31 1.44 -16.51
C HIS A 604 16.61 2.40 -15.53
N GLN A 605 15.30 2.21 -15.33
CA GLN A 605 14.46 3.06 -14.49
C GLN A 605 14.55 2.68 -13.00
N GLY A 606 15.05 1.49 -12.70
CA GLY A 606 15.27 1.03 -11.32
C GLY A 606 13.99 0.59 -10.59
N ARG A 607 12.90 0.29 -11.31
CA ARG A 607 11.65 -0.31 -10.80
C ARG A 607 11.14 -1.41 -11.75
N CYS A 608 10.38 -2.35 -11.20
CA CYS A 608 9.69 -3.37 -12.00
C CYS A 608 8.34 -2.83 -12.49
N PHE A 609 8.21 -2.55 -13.78
CA PHE A 609 6.96 -2.08 -14.38
C PHE A 609 6.14 -3.25 -14.93
N THR A 610 5.74 -4.18 -14.06
CA THR A 610 5.08 -5.41 -14.49
C THR A 610 3.79 -5.12 -15.26
N PHE A 611 3.72 -5.58 -16.51
CA PHE A 611 2.62 -5.38 -17.47
C PHE A 611 2.45 -3.96 -18.03
N ASP A 612 3.31 -3.00 -17.65
CA ASP A 612 3.29 -1.65 -18.20
C ASP A 612 3.97 -1.58 -19.57
N GLN A 613 3.59 -0.60 -20.39
CA GLN A 613 4.20 -0.37 -21.70
C GLN A 613 5.69 0.02 -21.60
N SER A 614 6.11 0.64 -20.49
CA SER A 614 7.49 1.08 -20.25
C SER A 614 8.41 -0.01 -19.67
N ALA A 615 7.92 -1.24 -19.50
CA ALA A 615 8.69 -2.35 -18.94
C ALA A 615 9.97 -2.65 -19.75
N ASP A 616 11.13 -2.49 -19.13
CA ASP A 616 12.45 -2.63 -19.75
C ASP A 616 13.39 -3.60 -19.02
N GLY A 617 12.92 -4.27 -17.96
CA GLY A 617 13.70 -5.22 -17.18
C GLY A 617 13.17 -5.35 -15.74
N PHE A 618 13.91 -6.06 -14.89
CA PHE A 618 13.56 -6.22 -13.47
C PHE A 618 14.57 -5.54 -12.54
N VAL A 619 14.17 -5.37 -11.28
CA VAL A 619 15.01 -4.90 -10.17
C VAL A 619 15.30 -6.07 -9.23
N ARG A 620 16.52 -6.13 -8.69
CA ARG A 620 16.87 -7.13 -7.70
C ARG A 620 16.34 -6.73 -6.32
N GLY A 621 15.82 -7.71 -5.58
CA GLY A 621 15.32 -7.54 -4.21
C GLY A 621 15.90 -8.53 -3.22
N GLU A 622 15.94 -8.17 -1.95
CA GLU A 622 16.29 -9.02 -0.81
C GLU A 622 15.03 -9.51 -0.09
N GLY A 623 15.14 -10.59 0.68
CA GLY A 623 14.05 -11.02 1.54
C GLY A 623 14.22 -12.45 2.04
N CYS A 624 13.45 -12.78 3.07
CA CYS A 624 13.34 -14.13 3.62
C CYS A 624 11.87 -14.43 3.92
N GLY A 625 11.28 -15.41 3.25
CA GLY A 625 9.91 -15.87 3.46
C GLY A 625 9.89 -17.33 3.90
N VAL A 626 9.07 -17.63 4.90
CA VAL A 626 8.88 -18.98 5.45
C VAL A 626 7.40 -19.27 5.62
N MET A 627 6.95 -20.43 5.16
CA MET A 627 5.59 -20.92 5.38
C MET A 627 5.63 -22.25 6.12
N PHE A 628 4.84 -22.36 7.19
CA PHE A 628 4.67 -23.59 7.95
C PHE A 628 3.39 -24.30 7.56
N TYR A 629 3.54 -25.58 7.23
CA TYR A 629 2.48 -26.44 6.74
C TYR A 629 2.21 -27.59 7.69
N LYS A 630 0.94 -27.98 7.75
CA LYS A 630 0.46 -29.12 8.53
C LYS A 630 -0.50 -29.95 7.68
N VAL A 631 -0.41 -31.27 7.79
CA VAL A 631 -1.46 -32.17 7.32
C VAL A 631 -2.65 -32.06 8.28
N SER A 632 -3.79 -31.60 7.74
CA SER A 632 -5.04 -31.41 8.47
C SER A 632 -6.10 -32.39 8.00
N TYR A 633 -7.12 -32.59 8.84
CA TYR A 633 -8.29 -33.42 8.52
C TYR A 633 -9.56 -32.59 8.73
N GLY A 634 -10.38 -32.43 7.69
CA GLY A 634 -11.60 -31.61 7.72
C GLY A 634 -11.32 -30.10 7.75
N GLU A 635 -12.27 -29.31 8.26
CA GLU A 635 -12.10 -27.86 8.43
C GLU A 635 -11.26 -27.52 9.67
N ASP A 636 -10.05 -27.02 9.46
CA ASP A 636 -9.22 -26.41 10.51
C ASP A 636 -9.42 -24.89 10.48
N LEU A 637 -10.10 -24.31 11.49
CA LEU A 637 -10.36 -22.87 11.59
C LEU A 637 -9.08 -22.03 11.78
N SER A 638 -7.93 -22.67 12.06
CA SER A 638 -6.64 -21.99 12.17
C SER A 638 -5.85 -21.93 10.87
N ARG A 639 -6.34 -22.54 9.77
CA ARG A 639 -5.67 -22.48 8.46
C ARG A 639 -5.70 -21.07 7.88
N LEU A 640 -4.57 -20.61 7.36
CA LEU A 640 -4.48 -19.38 6.57
C LEU A 640 -4.85 -19.63 5.11
N ALA A 641 -4.40 -20.76 4.58
CA ALA A 641 -4.66 -21.19 3.21
C ALA A 641 -4.49 -22.72 3.10
N MET A 642 -5.04 -23.29 2.02
CA MET A 642 -4.86 -24.72 1.68
C MET A 642 -3.94 -24.83 0.45
N LEU A 643 -2.92 -25.67 0.54
CA LEU A 643 -2.06 -26.01 -0.60
C LEU A 643 -2.75 -27.09 -1.45
N CYS A 644 -3.54 -26.65 -2.43
CA CYS A 644 -4.34 -27.56 -3.26
C CYS A 644 -3.52 -28.45 -4.19
N GLY A 645 -2.27 -28.08 -4.53
CA GLY A 645 -1.49 -28.79 -5.52
C GLY A 645 -0.20 -28.04 -5.88
N THR A 646 0.80 -28.78 -6.35
CA THR A 646 2.08 -28.22 -6.80
C THR A 646 2.53 -28.93 -8.07
N CYS A 647 3.03 -28.18 -9.05
CA CYS A 647 3.55 -28.71 -10.31
C CYS A 647 4.91 -28.08 -10.59
N MET A 648 5.82 -28.89 -11.15
CA MET A 648 7.11 -28.44 -11.67
C MET A 648 7.27 -29.03 -13.09
N ASN A 649 7.69 -28.21 -14.04
CA ASN A 649 7.99 -28.57 -15.42
C ASN A 649 9.28 -27.86 -15.90
N GLN A 650 9.63 -28.03 -17.17
CA GLN A 650 10.75 -27.34 -17.81
C GLN A 650 10.39 -26.94 -19.25
#